data_AF-A0A8C7VZ56-F1
#
_entry.id   AF-A0A8C7VZ56-F1
#
_cell.length_a   1.000
_cell.length_b   1.000
_cell.length_c   1.000
_cell.angle_alpha   90.00
_cell.angle_beta   90.00
_cell.angle_gamma   90.00
#
_symmetry.space_group_name_H-M   'P 1'
#
loop_
_entity.id
_entity.type
_entity.pdbx_description
1 polymer ?
#
loop_
_entity_poly.entity_id
_entity_poly.type
_entity_poly.pdbx_seq_one_letter_code
_entity_poly.pdbx_strand_id
1 'polypeptide(L)'
;MLLQVGGMRSALGLLAVRRACCLSRSNHTSPRTLEYKPIKKVMVANRGEIAIRVFRACTELGIRTVAVYSEQDTGQMHRQKADEAYLIGKGLPPVAAYLDIPDIIKVAKENDVDAIHPGYGFLSERSDFAQACADAGVRFIGPSPEVVRKMGDKVEARAIAIRAGVPVVPGTDGPVTCLSEAQEFSNTYGFPIIFKAAYGGGGRGMRVVKEYEELEENYQRAYSEALAAFGNGALFVEKFVERPRHIEVQILGDKYGNIIHLYERDCSIQRRHQKVVEMAPAVQLDPHLRDRLTADSVNLARQVGYENAGTVEFLVDKHGRHYFIEVNSRLQVEHTVTEQITDMKLGKRLSGCSFPVACPICCIAACIPCNYPVPVLQVFRTGEGMGIRLDSASAFQGAVISPHYDSLLVKVIASGNDLPAAAAKMNRALAEFRVRGVKTNIPFLQNVLSNDQFLYGTVDTQFIDENQELFNLKPVQNRAQKLLHYLGHVMVNGPTTPIPVKAKPSSIDPVIPPIPLGEPPVGFREVLLREGPEGFAKAVRAHKGLLLMDTTFRDAHQSLLATRVRTHDLKQVAPFVAHNFSNLFSVENWGGATFDVAMRFLCECPWKRLQELRALLPNVPFQMLLRGANAVGYTNYPDNAVFKFCEVAKENGMDIFRVFDSLNYLPNLMLGMEAAGAAGGVVEASISYTGDVSDPMRQKYSLDYYLKLADELVRAGTHILNVKDMAGLLKPESSRMLIGALRDRFPDMPIHVHTHDTAGAGVAAMLACAEAGADIVDVAVDSMAGMTSQPSMGAIVACTKGTKFNTGISLENVYDYSEYWEVARGLYAPFDCTATMKSGNADVYENEIPGGQYTNLHFQAHSMGLGHKFKEVKKSYTEANKLLGDLIKVTPSSKIVGDLAQFMVQNSLTRAEVEERADELSFPLSVVEFLQGHIGIPHGGFPEPFRSKVLKNMPRVEGRPGASLPSMDFQALEKQLRETHGDDITPEDVMSAAMYPKVFQEFKEFTHQFGPVDCLNTRLFLDGPKIAEEFEVELERGKTLHIKALALGDLNKAGQREVFFELNGALRSVLVKDTVAMKEMHFHPKALKDVRGQVGAPMPGKVVEVKVKQGQMVEKGQPLCVLSAMKMETVVNSPLSGTVVKIYVNADSSLEGDDLILEITE
;
A
#
# COMPACT_ATOMS: atom_id res chain seq x y z
N MET A 1 12.08 -50.25 -49.20
CA MET A 1 13.01 -50.15 -50.34
C MET A 1 14.30 -49.55 -49.81
N LEU A 2 15.30 -50.37 -49.41
CA LEU A 2 16.51 -50.72 -50.20
C LEU A 2 17.25 -49.44 -50.67
N LEU A 3 18.49 -49.12 -50.26
CA LEU A 3 19.69 -49.95 -50.13
C LEU A 3 20.72 -49.42 -49.12
N GLN A 4 21.40 -50.37 -48.45
CA GLN A 4 22.73 -50.27 -47.83
C GLN A 4 23.84 -50.38 -48.89
N VAL A 5 25.02 -49.74 -48.66
CA VAL A 5 26.41 -50.22 -48.85
C VAL A 5 27.31 -49.22 -48.07
N GLY A 6 28.35 -49.51 -47.25
CA GLY A 6 29.11 -50.71 -46.93
C GLY A 6 30.63 -50.52 -47.17
N GLY A 7 31.45 -50.39 -46.10
CA GLY A 7 32.92 -50.61 -46.08
C GLY A 7 33.82 -49.41 -46.46
N MET A 8 35.07 -49.23 -45.99
CA MET A 8 36.00 -50.03 -45.18
C MET A 8 37.16 -49.12 -44.68
N ARG A 9 37.83 -49.54 -43.60
CA ARG A 9 39.06 -48.95 -43.00
C ARG A 9 40.34 -49.40 -43.73
N SER A 10 41.37 -48.54 -43.76
CA SER A 10 42.82 -48.82 -43.50
C SER A 10 43.62 -47.55 -43.88
N ALA A 11 44.36 -46.87 -43.00
CA ALA A 11 45.60 -47.20 -42.28
C ALA A 11 46.90 -47.14 -43.13
N LEU A 12 47.87 -46.37 -42.59
CA LEU A 12 49.33 -46.32 -42.82
C LEU A 12 49.92 -45.51 -43.99
N GLY A 13 50.94 -44.71 -43.64
CA GLY A 13 52.03 -44.36 -44.56
C GLY A 13 52.73 -43.02 -44.33
N LEU A 14 53.55 -42.91 -43.27
CA LEU A 14 54.62 -41.90 -43.17
C LEU A 14 55.60 -42.06 -44.36
N LEU A 15 56.09 -40.96 -44.94
CA LEU A 15 57.53 -40.78 -45.21
C LEU A 15 57.88 -39.35 -45.65
N ALA A 16 58.87 -38.80 -44.95
CA ALA A 16 59.51 -37.52 -45.20
C ALA A 16 60.57 -37.62 -46.31
N VAL A 17 60.77 -36.52 -47.06
CA VAL A 17 62.03 -36.24 -47.77
C VAL A 17 62.41 -34.77 -47.60
N ARG A 18 63.59 -34.55 -47.03
CA ARG A 18 64.33 -33.28 -46.92
C ARG A 18 65.14 -33.01 -48.20
N ARG A 19 65.24 -31.72 -48.60
CA ARG A 19 66.43 -31.02 -49.21
C ARG A 19 66.04 -29.53 -49.34
N ALA A 20 66.59 -28.55 -48.62
CA ALA A 20 67.96 -28.01 -48.46
C ALA A 20 68.33 -26.90 -49.48
N CYS A 21 68.96 -25.83 -48.95
CA CYS A 21 69.57 -24.61 -49.57
C CYS A 21 68.63 -23.42 -49.87
N CYS A 22 68.93 -22.15 -49.54
CA CYS A 22 70.12 -21.47 -49.01
C CYS A 22 69.72 -20.16 -48.28
N LEU A 23 70.54 -19.75 -47.31
CA LEU A 23 70.44 -18.51 -46.53
C LEU A 23 71.03 -17.31 -47.30
N SER A 24 70.39 -16.14 -47.19
CA SER A 24 71.05 -14.82 -47.24
C SER A 24 70.82 -14.11 -45.91
N ARG A 25 71.90 -13.68 -45.26
CA ARG A 25 71.91 -12.99 -43.96
C ARG A 25 71.40 -11.55 -44.11
N SER A 26 70.44 -11.15 -43.28
CA SER A 26 70.31 -9.77 -42.77
C SER A 26 69.99 -9.81 -41.28
N ASN A 27 70.65 -8.95 -40.51
CA ASN A 27 70.72 -8.91 -39.06
C ASN A 27 69.35 -9.06 -38.35
N HIS A 28 69.17 -10.14 -37.60
CA HIS A 28 68.12 -10.25 -36.59
C HIS A 28 68.70 -9.98 -35.20
N THR A 29 68.20 -8.91 -34.59
CA THR A 29 68.08 -8.77 -33.14
C THR A 29 67.40 -10.02 -32.57
N SER A 30 68.00 -10.58 -31.53
CA SER A 30 67.51 -11.74 -30.79
C SER A 30 66.04 -11.56 -30.35
N PRO A 31 65.10 -12.45 -30.73
CA PRO A 31 63.76 -12.43 -30.17
C PRO A 31 63.85 -12.90 -28.71
N ARG A 32 63.44 -12.07 -27.77
CA ARG A 32 63.07 -12.53 -26.42
C ARG A 32 61.91 -13.51 -26.59
N THR A 33 62.18 -14.80 -26.53
CA THR A 33 61.17 -15.84 -26.31
C THR A 33 60.47 -15.56 -24.98
N LEU A 34 59.24 -15.04 -25.05
CA LEU A 34 58.31 -15.00 -23.93
C LEU A 34 57.98 -16.45 -23.54
N GLU A 35 58.51 -16.92 -22.41
CA GLU A 35 58.07 -18.17 -21.80
C GLU A 35 56.56 -18.11 -21.53
N TYR A 36 55.82 -19.02 -22.16
CA TYR A 36 54.39 -19.18 -21.90
C TYR A 36 54.19 -19.79 -20.51
N LYS A 37 53.95 -18.94 -19.50
CA LYS A 37 53.41 -19.38 -18.19
C LYS A 37 51.90 -19.60 -18.28
N PRO A 38 51.33 -20.77 -17.96
CA PRO A 38 49.88 -20.94 -17.82
C PRO A 38 49.34 -20.03 -16.70
N ILE A 39 48.16 -19.42 -16.89
CA ILE A 39 47.48 -18.64 -15.84
C ILE A 39 46.90 -19.64 -14.84
N LYS A 40 47.31 -19.55 -13.56
CA LYS A 40 46.79 -20.39 -12.48
C LYS A 40 45.90 -19.60 -11.53
N LYS A 41 46.15 -18.30 -11.36
CA LYS A 41 45.39 -17.41 -10.47
C LYS A 41 45.04 -16.09 -11.15
N VAL A 42 43.74 -15.73 -11.14
CA VAL A 42 43.21 -14.48 -11.70
C VAL A 42 42.57 -13.63 -10.61
N MET A 43 42.98 -12.37 -10.50
CA MET A 43 42.29 -11.38 -9.68
C MET A 43 41.33 -10.56 -10.53
N VAL A 44 40.14 -10.28 -10.01
CA VAL A 44 39.19 -9.38 -10.66
C VAL A 44 39.23 -8.02 -9.96
N ALA A 45 39.75 -7.00 -10.65
CA ALA A 45 39.81 -5.62 -10.16
C ALA A 45 38.46 -4.92 -10.38
N ASN A 46 37.39 -5.51 -9.85
CA ASN A 46 36.01 -5.04 -10.00
C ASN A 46 35.10 -5.62 -8.89
N ARG A 47 33.81 -5.29 -8.94
CA ARG A 47 32.79 -5.71 -7.97
C ARG A 47 31.52 -6.24 -8.64
N GLY A 48 30.57 -6.68 -7.84
CA GLY A 48 29.21 -6.98 -8.30
C GLY A 48 29.12 -8.11 -9.32
N GLU A 49 28.22 -7.97 -10.30
CA GLU A 49 27.85 -9.05 -11.22
C GLU A 49 29.05 -9.48 -12.09
N ILE A 50 29.82 -8.52 -12.59
CA ILE A 50 30.91 -8.78 -13.53
C ILE A 50 32.04 -9.54 -12.87
N ALA A 51 32.33 -9.27 -11.60
CA ALA A 51 33.29 -10.05 -10.83
C ALA A 51 32.83 -11.51 -10.72
N ILE A 52 31.57 -11.75 -10.37
CA ILE A 52 30.99 -13.10 -10.29
C ILE A 52 31.01 -13.78 -11.66
N ARG A 53 30.69 -13.06 -12.74
CA ARG A 53 30.72 -13.56 -14.12
C ARG A 53 32.12 -14.03 -14.51
N VAL A 54 33.17 -13.28 -14.17
CA VAL A 54 34.55 -13.67 -14.46
C VAL A 54 34.98 -14.84 -13.59
N PHE A 55 34.64 -14.84 -12.29
CA PHE A 55 34.94 -15.97 -11.39
C PHE A 55 34.35 -17.28 -11.91
N ARG A 56 33.08 -17.27 -12.36
CA ARG A 56 32.45 -18.44 -12.99
C ARG A 56 33.26 -18.95 -14.18
N ALA A 57 33.73 -18.07 -15.06
CA ALA A 57 34.57 -18.48 -16.20
C ALA A 57 35.91 -19.06 -15.77
N CYS A 58 36.58 -18.46 -14.77
CA CYS A 58 37.83 -18.97 -14.22
C CYS A 58 37.66 -20.34 -13.58
N THR A 59 36.62 -20.53 -12.76
CA THR A 59 36.31 -21.83 -12.12
C THR A 59 36.04 -22.92 -13.16
N GLU A 60 35.27 -22.63 -14.21
CA GLU A 60 35.05 -23.56 -15.33
C GLU A 60 36.34 -23.92 -16.10
N LEU A 61 37.38 -23.08 -16.01
CA LEU A 61 38.69 -23.31 -16.60
C LEU A 61 39.70 -23.93 -15.61
N GLY A 62 39.31 -24.17 -14.34
CA GLY A 62 40.20 -24.66 -13.30
C GLY A 62 41.22 -23.62 -12.81
N ILE A 63 40.93 -22.33 -12.94
CA ILE A 63 41.79 -21.21 -12.55
C ILE A 63 41.30 -20.66 -11.20
N ARG A 64 42.23 -20.47 -10.24
CA ARG A 64 41.95 -19.87 -8.93
C ARG A 64 41.60 -18.39 -9.06
N THR A 65 40.74 -17.90 -8.17
CA THR A 65 40.12 -16.57 -8.27
C THR A 65 40.39 -15.71 -7.04
N VAL A 66 40.66 -14.42 -7.26
CA VAL A 66 40.87 -13.43 -6.20
C VAL A 66 39.91 -12.26 -6.38
N ALA A 67 39.16 -11.92 -5.34
CA ALA A 67 38.33 -10.71 -5.28
C ALA A 67 39.03 -9.59 -4.51
N VAL A 68 38.72 -8.34 -4.89
CA VAL A 68 39.02 -7.16 -4.09
C VAL A 68 37.71 -6.51 -3.64
N TYR A 69 37.71 -5.88 -2.47
CA TYR A 69 36.52 -5.20 -1.93
C TYR A 69 36.87 -3.99 -1.06
N SER A 70 35.96 -3.01 -0.97
CA SER A 70 36.07 -1.89 -0.02
C SER A 70 35.42 -2.21 1.33
N GLU A 71 35.61 -1.38 2.37
CA GLU A 71 34.97 -1.57 3.68
C GLU A 71 33.43 -1.64 3.60
N GLN A 72 32.83 -0.89 2.66
CA GLN A 72 31.38 -0.83 2.43
C GLN A 72 30.86 -2.03 1.64
N ASP A 73 31.74 -2.82 1.00
CA ASP A 73 31.39 -4.02 0.25
C ASP A 73 31.66 -5.32 1.04
N THR A 74 31.93 -5.22 2.34
CA THR A 74 32.21 -6.38 3.21
C THR A 74 31.13 -7.47 3.16
N GLY A 75 29.86 -7.09 2.98
CA GLY A 75 28.71 -8.00 2.88
C GLY A 75 28.32 -8.43 1.46
N GLN A 76 29.07 -8.05 0.41
CA GLN A 76 28.68 -8.35 -0.98
C GLN A 76 29.03 -9.77 -1.42
N MET A 77 28.25 -10.31 -2.36
CA MET A 77 28.38 -11.69 -2.84
C MET A 77 29.65 -11.92 -3.66
N HIS A 78 30.14 -10.94 -4.43
CA HIS A 78 31.33 -11.17 -5.28
C HIS A 78 32.55 -11.56 -4.44
N ARG A 79 32.69 -10.98 -3.25
CA ARG A 79 33.70 -11.35 -2.25
C ARG A 79 33.64 -12.82 -1.88
N GLN A 80 32.44 -13.38 -1.72
CA GLN A 80 32.21 -14.76 -1.30
C GLN A 80 32.27 -15.77 -2.45
N LYS A 81 32.32 -15.29 -3.71
CA LYS A 81 32.35 -16.14 -4.91
C LYS A 81 33.77 -16.39 -5.45
N ALA A 82 34.77 -15.68 -4.95
CA ALA A 82 36.18 -15.94 -5.24
C ALA A 82 36.78 -16.93 -4.22
N ASP A 83 37.88 -17.58 -4.59
CA ASP A 83 38.63 -18.48 -3.69
C ASP A 83 39.36 -17.70 -2.57
N GLU A 84 39.81 -16.48 -2.87
CA GLU A 84 40.50 -15.56 -1.97
C GLU A 84 39.91 -14.14 -2.12
N ALA A 85 39.87 -13.34 -1.06
CA ALA A 85 39.36 -11.97 -1.14
C ALA A 85 40.08 -11.00 -0.19
N TYR A 86 40.43 -9.81 -0.68
CA TYR A 86 41.26 -8.84 0.04
C TYR A 86 40.63 -7.43 0.08
N LEU A 87 40.74 -6.78 1.24
CA LEU A 87 40.33 -5.39 1.41
C LEU A 87 41.32 -4.47 0.67
N ILE A 88 40.81 -3.53 -0.11
CA ILE A 88 41.60 -2.47 -0.77
C ILE A 88 41.13 -1.08 -0.32
N GLY A 89 42.03 -0.10 -0.42
CA GLY A 89 41.72 1.31 -0.20
C GLY A 89 41.20 1.61 1.21
N LYS A 90 41.81 1.00 2.24
CA LYS A 90 41.39 1.18 3.63
C LYS A 90 41.38 2.67 4.01
N GLY A 91 40.23 3.16 4.49
CA GLY A 91 40.03 4.58 4.83
C GLY A 91 39.78 5.51 3.63
N LEU A 92 39.80 5.00 2.40
CA LEU A 92 39.38 5.76 1.21
C LEU A 92 37.87 5.74 1.03
N PRO A 93 37.30 6.76 0.35
CA PRO A 93 35.93 6.71 -0.12
C PRO A 93 35.67 5.44 -0.97
N PRO A 94 34.43 4.89 -0.97
CA PRO A 94 34.13 3.56 -1.52
C PRO A 94 34.56 3.37 -2.98
N VAL A 95 34.25 4.34 -3.85
CA VAL A 95 34.63 4.30 -5.28
C VAL A 95 36.14 4.50 -5.46
N ALA A 96 36.75 5.37 -4.65
CA ALA A 96 38.19 5.63 -4.73
C ALA A 96 39.02 4.38 -4.40
N ALA A 97 38.54 3.51 -3.51
CA ALA A 97 39.19 2.24 -3.21
C ALA A 97 39.37 1.36 -4.46
N TYR A 98 38.34 1.24 -5.32
CA TYR A 98 38.43 0.47 -6.56
C TYR A 98 39.21 1.18 -7.69
N LEU A 99 39.61 2.44 -7.49
CA LEU A 99 40.44 3.21 -8.41
C LEU A 99 41.91 3.31 -7.95
N ASP A 100 42.25 2.74 -6.80
CA ASP A 100 43.60 2.76 -6.22
C ASP A 100 44.52 1.74 -6.91
N ILE A 101 45.14 2.17 -8.02
CA ILE A 101 46.08 1.35 -8.79
C ILE A 101 47.23 0.81 -7.92
N PRO A 102 47.96 1.64 -7.13
CA PRO A 102 49.02 1.13 -6.26
C PRO A 102 48.60 0.01 -5.31
N ASP A 103 47.46 0.16 -4.62
CA ASP A 103 47.00 -0.83 -3.65
C ASP A 103 46.53 -2.12 -4.34
N ILE A 104 45.83 -2.02 -5.47
CA ILE A 104 45.43 -3.18 -6.27
C ILE A 104 46.65 -3.97 -6.77
N ILE A 105 47.68 -3.28 -7.29
CA ILE A 105 48.91 -3.94 -7.76
C ILE A 105 49.69 -4.56 -6.59
N LYS A 106 49.70 -3.91 -5.42
CA LYS A 106 50.30 -4.45 -4.20
C LYS A 106 49.61 -5.76 -3.79
N VAL A 107 48.27 -5.76 -3.71
CA VAL A 107 47.49 -6.98 -3.38
C VAL A 107 47.74 -8.09 -4.40
N ALA A 108 47.86 -7.77 -5.69
CA ALA A 108 48.19 -8.75 -6.72
C ALA A 108 49.55 -9.42 -6.48
N LYS A 109 50.58 -8.64 -6.14
CA LYS A 109 51.94 -9.12 -5.89
C LYS A 109 52.06 -9.92 -4.60
N GLU A 110 51.44 -9.45 -3.52
CA GLU A 110 51.49 -10.12 -2.20
C GLU A 110 50.80 -11.50 -2.21
N ASN A 111 49.93 -11.75 -3.18
CA ASN A 111 49.11 -12.96 -3.25
C ASN A 111 49.35 -13.81 -4.52
N ASP A 112 50.50 -13.63 -5.18
CA ASP A 112 50.94 -14.41 -6.34
C ASP A 112 49.91 -14.49 -7.48
N VAL A 113 49.29 -13.36 -7.83
CA VAL A 113 48.32 -13.27 -8.92
C VAL A 113 49.02 -13.27 -10.28
N ASP A 114 48.67 -14.20 -11.17
CA ASP A 114 49.26 -14.29 -12.51
C ASP A 114 48.67 -13.27 -13.50
N ALA A 115 47.38 -12.95 -13.33
CA ALA A 115 46.64 -12.08 -14.25
C ALA A 115 45.51 -11.30 -13.55
N ILE A 116 45.22 -10.11 -14.05
CA ILE A 116 44.13 -9.25 -13.58
C ILE A 116 43.09 -9.09 -14.69
N HIS A 117 41.84 -9.42 -14.39
CA HIS A 117 40.69 -9.07 -15.22
C HIS A 117 40.07 -7.77 -14.69
N PRO A 118 39.99 -6.70 -15.49
CA PRO A 118 39.47 -5.42 -15.01
C PRO A 118 37.94 -5.35 -15.03
N GLY A 119 37.27 -6.27 -15.71
CA GLY A 119 35.81 -6.23 -15.88
C GLY A 119 35.42 -5.07 -16.80
N TYR A 120 34.45 -4.27 -16.39
CA TYR A 120 34.04 -3.03 -17.07
C TYR A 120 33.85 -1.89 -16.06
N GLY A 121 33.92 -0.63 -16.52
CA GLY A 121 34.00 0.52 -15.62
C GLY A 121 35.28 0.51 -14.77
N PHE A 122 35.35 1.37 -13.74
CA PHE A 122 36.54 1.54 -12.89
C PHE A 122 37.83 1.73 -13.72
N LEU A 123 38.76 0.77 -13.64
CA LEU A 123 40.08 0.83 -14.26
C LEU A 123 40.17 0.11 -15.63
N SER A 124 39.05 -0.37 -16.17
CA SER A 124 39.06 -1.22 -17.38
C SER A 124 39.51 -0.54 -18.67
N GLU A 125 39.40 0.79 -18.76
CA GLU A 125 39.85 1.59 -19.90
C GLU A 125 41.06 2.49 -19.55
N ARG A 126 41.70 2.24 -18.40
CA ARG A 126 42.83 3.03 -17.91
C ARG A 126 44.14 2.45 -18.43
N SER A 127 44.76 3.12 -19.40
CA SER A 127 46.03 2.69 -20.00
C SER A 127 47.18 2.64 -18.97
N ASP A 128 47.17 3.54 -17.97
CA ASP A 128 48.11 3.56 -16.86
C ASP A 128 47.94 2.36 -15.92
N PHE A 129 46.72 1.85 -15.74
CA PHE A 129 46.49 0.61 -14.99
C PHE A 129 46.98 -0.62 -15.77
N ALA A 130 46.68 -0.70 -17.07
CA ALA A 130 47.19 -1.77 -17.92
C ALA A 130 48.73 -1.79 -17.96
N GLN A 131 49.36 -0.61 -18.01
CA GLN A 131 50.81 -0.45 -17.93
C GLN A 131 51.35 -0.88 -16.56
N ALA A 132 50.71 -0.46 -15.45
CA ALA A 132 51.11 -0.86 -14.10
C ALA A 132 51.04 -2.38 -13.88
N CYS A 133 50.07 -3.07 -14.47
CA CYS A 133 50.02 -4.53 -14.49
C CYS A 133 51.24 -5.13 -15.20
N ALA A 134 51.55 -4.62 -16.40
CA ALA A 134 52.70 -5.08 -17.18
C ALA A 134 54.03 -4.86 -16.43
N ASP A 135 54.22 -3.68 -15.83
CA ASP A 135 55.39 -3.32 -15.03
C ASP A 135 55.52 -4.17 -13.76
N ALA A 136 54.39 -4.62 -13.21
CA ALA A 136 54.31 -5.52 -12.06
C ALA A 136 54.58 -7.00 -12.41
N GLY A 137 54.69 -7.35 -13.70
CA GLY A 137 54.80 -8.74 -14.15
C GLY A 137 53.48 -9.52 -14.08
N VAL A 138 52.34 -8.83 -13.95
CA VAL A 138 51.00 -9.41 -13.87
C VAL A 138 50.29 -9.20 -15.21
N ARG A 139 49.68 -10.23 -15.78
CA ARG A 139 49.03 -10.09 -17.10
C ARG A 139 47.73 -9.31 -16.99
N PHE A 140 47.61 -8.23 -17.75
CA PHE A 140 46.33 -7.55 -17.95
C PHE A 140 45.46 -8.36 -18.93
N ILE A 141 44.26 -8.76 -18.51
CA ILE A 141 43.28 -9.45 -19.38
C ILE A 141 42.45 -8.39 -20.09
N GLY A 142 43.03 -7.83 -21.14
CA GLY A 142 42.43 -6.83 -22.02
C GLY A 142 43.38 -6.52 -23.18
N PRO A 143 43.12 -5.46 -23.95
CA PRO A 143 44.05 -4.98 -24.97
C PRO A 143 45.37 -4.47 -24.37
N SER A 144 46.39 -4.31 -25.20
CA SER A 144 47.68 -3.75 -24.76
C SER A 144 47.52 -2.32 -24.26
N PRO A 145 48.38 -1.81 -23.35
CA PRO A 145 48.30 -0.44 -22.84
C PRO A 145 48.29 0.62 -23.95
N GLU A 146 49.02 0.36 -25.05
CA GLU A 146 49.03 1.22 -26.23
C GLU A 146 47.68 1.24 -26.94
N VAL A 147 47.04 0.08 -27.13
CA VAL A 147 45.72 -0.01 -27.75
C VAL A 147 44.65 0.64 -26.88
N VAL A 148 44.69 0.42 -25.56
CA VAL A 148 43.77 1.05 -24.60
C VAL A 148 43.89 2.58 -24.68
N ARG A 149 45.12 3.13 -24.77
CA ARG A 149 45.32 4.57 -24.93
C ARG A 149 44.76 5.10 -26.25
N LYS A 150 45.13 4.46 -27.38
CA LYS A 150 44.70 4.88 -28.73
C LYS A 150 43.19 4.86 -28.91
N MET A 151 42.52 3.87 -28.30
CA MET A 151 41.08 3.71 -28.40
C MET A 151 40.29 4.46 -27.33
N GLY A 152 40.92 4.74 -26.17
CA GLY A 152 40.32 5.55 -25.10
C GLY A 152 40.30 7.05 -25.40
N ASP A 153 41.19 7.54 -26.26
CA ASP A 153 41.15 8.91 -26.77
C ASP A 153 40.22 8.99 -28.00
N LYS A 154 39.12 9.74 -27.88
CA LYS A 154 38.10 9.86 -28.94
C LYS A 154 38.63 10.54 -30.20
N VAL A 155 39.56 11.49 -30.08
CA VAL A 155 40.14 12.18 -31.23
C VAL A 155 41.10 11.24 -31.96
N GLU A 156 41.94 10.51 -31.21
CA GLU A 156 42.87 9.54 -31.79
C GLU A 156 42.12 8.36 -32.43
N ALA A 157 41.11 7.81 -31.75
CA ALA A 157 40.27 6.73 -32.26
C ALA A 157 39.54 7.12 -33.56
N ARG A 158 39.02 8.36 -33.64
CA ARG A 158 38.37 8.89 -34.83
C ARG A 158 39.35 9.05 -36.00
N ALA A 159 40.55 9.56 -35.75
CA ALA A 159 41.59 9.66 -36.77
C ALA A 159 42.02 8.29 -37.30
N ILE A 160 42.04 7.26 -36.44
CA ILE A 160 42.27 5.87 -36.85
C ILE A 160 41.10 5.37 -37.71
N ALA A 161 39.84 5.59 -37.31
CA ALA A 161 38.67 5.20 -38.08
C ALA A 161 38.66 5.79 -39.51
N ILE A 162 38.99 7.07 -39.65
CA ILE A 162 39.13 7.72 -40.97
C ILE A 162 40.23 7.04 -41.80
N ARG A 163 41.39 6.75 -41.20
CA ARG A 163 42.50 6.03 -41.89
C ARG A 163 42.14 4.59 -42.24
N ALA A 164 41.25 3.95 -41.48
CA ALA A 164 40.72 2.62 -41.78
C ALA A 164 39.66 2.64 -42.89
N GLY A 165 39.24 3.82 -43.36
CA GLY A 165 38.13 3.96 -44.31
C GLY A 165 36.76 3.75 -43.68
N VAL A 166 36.66 3.78 -42.34
CA VAL A 166 35.38 3.66 -41.62
C VAL A 166 34.71 5.04 -41.56
N PRO A 167 33.44 5.17 -41.97
CA PRO A 167 32.73 6.45 -41.93
C PRO A 167 32.62 6.98 -40.49
N VAL A 168 32.89 8.27 -40.29
CA VAL A 168 32.76 8.97 -39.00
C VAL A 168 31.74 10.10 -39.11
N VAL A 169 31.17 10.52 -37.98
CA VAL A 169 30.30 11.71 -37.96
C VAL A 169 31.11 12.95 -38.38
N PRO A 170 30.59 13.83 -39.26
CA PRO A 170 31.22 15.12 -39.53
C PRO A 170 31.36 15.92 -38.24
N GLY A 171 32.55 16.45 -37.98
CA GLY A 171 32.90 17.06 -36.70
C GLY A 171 34.26 17.72 -36.79
N THR A 172 34.57 18.63 -35.88
CA THR A 172 35.84 19.39 -35.88
C THR A 172 37.06 18.45 -35.77
N ASP A 173 38.19 18.83 -36.38
CA ASP A 173 39.42 18.02 -36.40
C ASP A 173 40.12 17.95 -35.03
N GLY A 174 39.77 18.86 -34.13
CA GLY A 174 40.23 18.90 -32.75
C GLY A 174 39.22 19.59 -31.82
N PRO A 175 39.59 19.76 -30.54
CA PRO A 175 38.76 20.50 -29.59
C PRO A 175 38.53 21.95 -30.05
N VAL A 176 37.31 22.44 -29.91
CA VAL A 176 37.00 23.85 -30.13
C VAL A 176 37.51 24.70 -28.97
N THR A 177 38.21 25.78 -29.28
CA THR A 177 38.82 26.67 -28.27
C THR A 177 37.98 27.90 -27.97
N CYS A 178 37.06 28.25 -28.87
CA CYS A 178 36.21 29.43 -28.76
C CYS A 178 34.86 29.23 -29.47
N LEU A 179 33.87 30.04 -29.11
CA LEU A 179 32.51 29.98 -29.67
C LEU A 179 32.48 30.21 -31.20
N SER A 180 33.42 31.00 -31.75
CA SER A 180 33.48 31.28 -33.19
C SER A 180 33.80 30.05 -34.03
N GLU A 181 34.61 29.12 -33.53
CA GLU A 181 34.88 27.84 -34.22
C GLU A 181 33.60 26.97 -34.30
N ALA A 182 32.77 27.01 -33.25
CA ALA A 182 31.48 26.33 -33.26
C ALA A 182 30.47 27.00 -34.22
N GLN A 183 30.52 28.33 -34.36
CA GLN A 183 29.70 29.07 -35.34
C GLN A 183 30.10 28.72 -36.78
N GLU A 184 31.40 28.68 -37.07
CA GLU A 184 31.92 28.30 -38.40
C GLU A 184 31.53 26.86 -38.77
N PHE A 185 31.65 25.93 -37.81
CA PHE A 185 31.19 24.56 -37.99
C PHE A 185 29.68 24.50 -38.29
N SER A 186 28.88 25.25 -37.53
CA SER A 186 27.42 25.30 -37.70
C SER A 186 27.01 25.87 -39.06
N ASN A 187 27.71 26.89 -39.56
CA ASN A 187 27.47 27.47 -40.88
C ASN A 187 27.82 26.49 -42.02
N THR A 188 28.82 25.63 -41.81
CA THR A 188 29.29 24.67 -42.81
C THR A 188 28.42 23.42 -42.89
N TYR A 189 28.04 22.86 -41.73
CA TYR A 189 27.38 21.55 -41.64
C TYR A 189 25.87 21.62 -41.32
N GLY A 190 25.39 22.81 -40.94
CA GLY A 190 24.01 23.07 -40.52
C GLY A 190 23.67 22.51 -39.15
N PHE A 191 22.57 23.01 -38.57
CA PHE A 191 21.96 22.46 -37.36
C PHE A 191 21.08 21.23 -37.68
N PRO A 192 20.80 20.33 -36.71
CA PRO A 192 21.31 20.35 -35.34
C PRO A 192 22.77 19.87 -35.22
N ILE A 193 23.49 20.41 -34.24
CA ILE A 193 24.84 19.99 -33.86
C ILE A 193 24.87 19.54 -32.39
N ILE A 194 25.94 18.86 -31.98
CA ILE A 194 26.13 18.42 -30.60
C ILE A 194 27.53 18.77 -30.11
N PHE A 195 27.60 19.43 -28.95
CA PHE A 195 28.83 19.57 -28.18
C PHE A 195 29.11 18.29 -27.41
N LYS A 196 30.35 17.82 -27.44
CA LYS A 196 30.81 16.67 -26.67
C LYS A 196 32.13 16.99 -25.97
N ALA A 197 32.27 16.58 -24.70
CA ALA A 197 33.54 16.66 -24.00
C ALA A 197 34.60 15.77 -24.67
N ALA A 198 35.79 16.31 -24.93
CA ALA A 198 36.87 15.59 -25.60
C ALA A 198 37.44 14.44 -24.73
N TYR A 199 37.45 14.63 -23.41
CA TYR A 199 38.00 13.68 -22.43
C TYR A 199 36.92 13.07 -21.52
N GLY A 200 35.67 12.99 -21.99
CA GLY A 200 34.50 12.57 -21.21
C GLY A 200 33.78 11.33 -21.73
N GLY A 201 33.12 10.61 -20.82
CA GLY A 201 32.32 9.40 -21.09
C GLY A 201 31.02 9.37 -20.28
N GLY A 202 30.08 8.49 -20.65
CA GLY A 202 28.83 8.26 -19.89
C GLY A 202 27.74 9.33 -20.05
N GLY A 203 27.73 10.07 -21.16
CA GLY A 203 26.66 11.03 -21.51
C GLY A 203 26.68 12.37 -20.76
N ARG A 204 27.71 12.64 -19.96
CA ARG A 204 27.92 13.92 -19.24
C ARG A 204 28.79 14.88 -20.06
N GLY A 205 28.48 16.17 -20.01
CA GLY A 205 29.16 17.18 -20.83
C GLY A 205 28.81 17.11 -22.32
N MET A 206 27.56 16.72 -22.64
CA MET A 206 27.01 16.70 -24.00
C MET A 206 25.77 17.61 -24.11
N ARG A 207 25.71 18.44 -25.15
CA ARG A 207 24.55 19.33 -25.39
C ARG A 207 24.22 19.42 -26.86
N VAL A 208 22.96 19.16 -27.19
CA VAL A 208 22.42 19.33 -28.55
C VAL A 208 22.02 20.79 -28.72
N VAL A 209 22.38 21.37 -29.86
CA VAL A 209 22.03 22.73 -30.27
C VAL A 209 21.21 22.61 -31.54
N LYS A 210 19.97 23.09 -31.50
CA LYS A 210 19.03 22.96 -32.62
C LYS A 210 18.98 24.20 -33.50
N GLU A 211 19.23 25.36 -32.89
CA GLU A 211 19.13 26.66 -33.55
C GLU A 211 20.27 27.58 -33.08
N TYR A 212 20.50 28.67 -33.81
CA TYR A 212 21.67 29.52 -33.60
C TYR A 212 21.65 30.22 -32.24
N GLU A 213 20.46 30.59 -31.77
CA GLU A 213 20.18 31.28 -30.51
C GLU A 213 20.60 30.45 -29.28
N GLU A 214 20.59 29.12 -29.41
CA GLU A 214 20.93 28.18 -28.35
C GLU A 214 22.44 27.92 -28.22
N LEU A 215 23.24 28.38 -29.19
CA LEU A 215 24.65 27.98 -29.35
C LEU A 215 25.54 28.44 -28.19
N GLU A 216 25.41 29.71 -27.80
CA GLU A 216 26.25 30.31 -26.76
C GLU A 216 25.94 29.73 -25.38
N GLU A 217 24.66 29.62 -25.03
CA GLU A 217 24.24 29.07 -23.74
C GLU A 217 24.68 27.60 -23.59
N ASN A 218 24.44 26.78 -24.61
CA ASN A 218 24.79 25.35 -24.56
C ASN A 218 26.29 25.11 -24.57
N TYR A 219 27.09 25.95 -25.23
CA TYR A 219 28.55 25.90 -25.17
C TYR A 219 29.05 26.13 -23.74
N GLN A 220 28.59 27.20 -23.08
CA GLN A 220 29.00 27.54 -21.71
C GLN A 220 28.61 26.45 -20.70
N ARG A 221 27.40 25.90 -20.86
CA ARG A 221 26.91 24.79 -20.02
C ARG A 221 27.71 23.51 -20.25
N ALA A 222 27.95 23.11 -21.49
CA ALA A 222 28.75 21.93 -21.81
C ALA A 222 30.19 22.07 -21.29
N TYR A 223 30.80 23.25 -21.44
CA TYR A 223 32.17 23.53 -20.98
C TYR A 223 32.27 23.44 -19.45
N SER A 224 31.34 24.10 -18.74
CA SER A 224 31.30 24.10 -17.27
C SER A 224 31.07 22.70 -16.71
N GLU A 225 30.19 21.91 -17.33
CA GLU A 225 29.93 20.52 -16.93
C GLU A 225 31.13 19.62 -17.20
N ALA A 226 31.79 19.76 -18.36
CA ALA A 226 33.00 19.01 -18.68
C ALA A 226 34.15 19.32 -17.71
N LEU A 227 34.36 20.61 -17.38
CA LEU A 227 35.36 21.05 -16.43
C LEU A 227 35.10 20.49 -15.02
N ALA A 228 33.85 20.55 -14.56
CA ALA A 228 33.48 20.03 -13.24
C ALA A 228 33.57 18.51 -13.14
N ALA A 229 33.18 17.78 -14.19
CA ALA A 229 33.11 16.32 -14.19
C ALA A 229 34.46 15.64 -14.49
N PHE A 230 35.26 16.23 -15.38
CA PHE A 230 36.47 15.60 -15.93
C PHE A 230 37.76 16.40 -15.66
N GLY A 231 37.66 17.57 -15.02
CA GLY A 231 38.81 18.45 -14.75
C GLY A 231 39.34 19.17 -16.00
N ASN A 232 38.71 18.96 -17.17
CA ASN A 232 39.10 19.54 -18.45
C ASN A 232 37.85 19.95 -19.23
N GLY A 233 37.73 21.25 -19.55
CA GLY A 233 36.60 21.82 -20.27
C GLY A 233 36.63 21.66 -21.79
N ALA A 234 37.65 21.02 -22.37
CA ALA A 234 37.80 20.88 -23.81
C ALA A 234 36.58 20.18 -24.45
N LEU A 235 35.93 20.85 -25.40
CA LEU A 235 34.78 20.35 -26.16
C LEU A 235 35.18 20.15 -27.62
N PHE A 236 34.47 19.30 -28.35
CA PHE A 236 34.47 19.27 -29.82
C PHE A 236 33.02 19.28 -30.33
N VAL A 237 32.82 19.64 -31.59
CA VAL A 237 31.48 19.74 -32.20
C VAL A 237 31.33 18.67 -33.27
N GLU A 238 30.19 18.00 -33.26
CA GLU A 238 29.77 17.06 -34.31
C GLU A 238 28.39 17.42 -34.85
N LYS A 239 28.12 16.97 -36.07
CA LYS A 239 26.76 16.95 -36.59
C LYS A 239 25.91 16.03 -35.71
N PHE A 240 24.76 16.51 -35.25
CA PHE A 240 23.85 15.67 -34.48
C PHE A 240 23.10 14.75 -35.44
N VAL A 241 23.29 13.44 -35.29
CA VAL A 241 22.48 12.45 -36.01
C VAL A 241 21.14 12.38 -35.29
N GLU A 242 20.07 12.77 -35.98
CA GLU A 242 18.72 12.72 -35.45
C GLU A 242 18.14 11.31 -35.56
N ARG A 243 17.48 10.85 -34.47
CA ARG A 243 16.84 9.54 -34.38
C ARG A 243 17.71 8.37 -34.89
N PRO A 244 18.99 8.25 -34.48
CA PRO A 244 19.82 7.13 -34.88
C PRO A 244 19.41 5.88 -34.13
N ARG A 245 19.62 4.73 -34.76
CA ARG A 245 19.84 3.47 -34.05
C ARG A 245 21.28 3.42 -33.55
N HIS A 246 21.47 3.00 -32.30
CA HIS A 246 22.79 2.74 -31.75
C HIS A 246 23.11 1.27 -31.95
N ILE A 247 23.98 0.97 -32.92
CA ILE A 247 24.38 -0.40 -33.27
C ILE A 247 25.84 -0.59 -32.93
N GLU A 248 26.18 -1.69 -32.27
CA GLU A 248 27.55 -1.97 -31.87
C GLU A 248 27.98 -3.39 -32.25
N VAL A 249 29.25 -3.57 -32.56
CA VAL A 249 29.79 -4.86 -33.05
C VAL A 249 30.78 -5.42 -32.05
N GLN A 250 30.52 -6.64 -31.60
CA GLN A 250 31.45 -7.36 -30.74
C GLN A 250 32.65 -7.83 -31.57
N ILE A 251 33.86 -7.49 -31.13
CA ILE A 251 35.12 -7.99 -31.71
C ILE A 251 35.90 -8.84 -30.71
N LEU A 252 36.71 -9.75 -31.23
CA LEU A 252 37.63 -10.58 -30.47
C LEU A 252 38.92 -10.79 -31.26
N GLY A 253 40.04 -10.36 -30.69
CA GLY A 253 41.39 -10.48 -31.28
C GLY A 253 42.31 -11.41 -30.49
N ASP A 254 43.21 -12.11 -31.17
CA ASP A 254 44.27 -12.90 -30.52
C ASP A 254 45.68 -12.30 -30.72
N LYS A 255 46.68 -12.88 -30.03
CA LYS A 255 48.07 -12.42 -30.14
C LYS A 255 48.77 -12.82 -31.45
N TYR A 256 48.08 -13.56 -32.32
CA TYR A 256 48.59 -14.00 -33.61
C TYR A 256 48.06 -13.15 -34.77
N GLY A 257 47.27 -12.11 -34.47
CA GLY A 257 46.70 -11.18 -35.44
C GLY A 257 45.36 -11.63 -36.04
N ASN A 258 44.75 -12.71 -35.52
CA ASN A 258 43.41 -13.11 -35.92
C ASN A 258 42.39 -12.21 -35.23
N ILE A 259 41.41 -11.72 -35.99
CA ILE A 259 40.32 -10.88 -35.49
C ILE A 259 39.02 -11.37 -36.10
N ILE A 260 38.03 -11.60 -35.25
CA ILE A 260 36.67 -11.98 -35.63
C ILE A 260 35.66 -11.00 -35.03
N HIS A 261 34.47 -10.93 -35.64
CA HIS A 261 33.30 -10.31 -35.03
C HIS A 261 32.33 -11.39 -34.53
N LEU A 262 31.54 -11.08 -33.50
CA LEU A 262 30.45 -11.92 -32.99
C LEU A 262 29.10 -11.23 -33.18
N TYR A 263 28.86 -10.82 -34.44
CA TYR A 263 27.69 -10.03 -34.84
C TYR A 263 27.55 -8.69 -34.09
N GLU A 264 26.42 -8.04 -34.33
CA GLU A 264 26.04 -6.76 -33.75
C GLU A 264 25.00 -6.89 -32.63
N ARG A 265 24.90 -5.85 -31.81
CA ARG A 265 23.83 -5.60 -30.85
C ARG A 265 23.16 -4.28 -31.18
N ASP A 266 21.85 -4.23 -30.96
CA ASP A 266 21.09 -2.99 -30.99
C ASP A 266 20.87 -2.50 -29.55
N CYS A 267 21.47 -1.35 -29.26
CA CYS A 267 21.43 -0.68 -27.97
C CYS A 267 20.67 0.65 -28.05
N SER A 268 19.74 0.78 -28.99
CA SER A 268 18.98 2.01 -29.25
C SER A 268 18.00 2.37 -28.14
N ILE A 269 17.56 1.40 -27.32
CA ILE A 269 16.63 1.67 -26.23
C ILE A 269 17.40 2.34 -25.09
N GLN A 270 17.38 3.67 -25.11
CA GLN A 270 18.16 4.52 -24.23
C GLN A 270 17.29 5.55 -23.52
N ARG A 271 17.71 5.95 -22.33
CA ARG A 271 17.15 7.10 -21.62
C ARG A 271 18.28 8.06 -21.29
N ARG A 272 18.20 9.31 -21.78
CA ARG A 272 19.26 10.32 -21.60
C ARG A 272 20.65 9.78 -21.96
N HIS A 273 20.74 9.09 -23.10
CA HIS A 273 21.96 8.46 -23.63
C HIS A 273 22.54 7.31 -22.77
N GLN A 274 21.77 6.75 -21.83
CA GLN A 274 22.13 5.53 -21.11
C GLN A 274 21.35 4.33 -21.66
N LYS A 275 22.03 3.24 -21.97
CA LYS A 275 21.44 1.97 -22.43
C LYS A 275 20.54 1.39 -21.34
N VAL A 276 19.36 0.91 -21.73
CA VAL A 276 18.34 0.36 -20.82
C VAL A 276 17.97 -1.07 -21.18
N VAL A 277 17.79 -1.34 -22.48
CA VAL A 277 17.49 -2.65 -23.05
C VAL A 277 18.38 -2.85 -24.26
N GLU A 278 19.04 -4.00 -24.34
CA GLU A 278 19.91 -4.36 -25.44
C GLU A 278 19.40 -5.63 -26.11
N MET A 279 19.48 -5.71 -27.43
CA MET A 279 19.07 -6.90 -28.19
C MET A 279 20.14 -7.37 -29.16
N ALA A 280 20.17 -8.68 -29.42
CA ALA A 280 21.06 -9.29 -30.39
C ALA A 280 20.33 -10.41 -31.16
N PRO A 281 20.52 -10.55 -32.48
CA PRO A 281 21.11 -9.54 -33.38
C PRO A 281 20.21 -8.29 -33.49
N ALA A 282 20.66 -7.26 -34.22
CA ALA A 282 19.83 -6.09 -34.49
C ALA A 282 18.66 -6.44 -35.42
N VAL A 283 17.44 -6.35 -34.91
CA VAL A 283 16.21 -6.73 -35.62
C VAL A 283 15.92 -5.72 -36.74
N GLN A 284 15.40 -6.17 -37.88
CA GLN A 284 15.15 -5.33 -39.07
C GLN A 284 16.38 -4.53 -39.58
N LEU A 285 17.61 -4.97 -39.28
CA LEU A 285 18.81 -4.38 -39.88
C LEU A 285 19.03 -4.99 -41.28
N ASP A 286 19.23 -4.14 -42.29
CA ASP A 286 19.57 -4.56 -43.65
C ASP A 286 20.82 -5.48 -43.61
N PRO A 287 20.75 -6.72 -44.13
CA PRO A 287 21.90 -7.63 -44.17
C PRO A 287 23.15 -7.02 -44.79
N HIS A 288 23.03 -6.19 -45.84
CA HIS A 288 24.18 -5.53 -46.45
C HIS A 288 24.80 -4.47 -45.54
N LEU A 289 23.97 -3.77 -44.75
CA LEU A 289 24.46 -2.85 -43.74
C LEU A 289 25.16 -3.59 -42.60
N ARG A 290 24.62 -4.74 -42.15
CA ARG A 290 25.26 -5.59 -41.15
C ARG A 290 26.65 -6.06 -41.60
N ASP A 291 26.76 -6.52 -42.84
CA ASP A 291 28.05 -6.96 -43.41
C ASP A 291 29.07 -5.82 -43.44
N ARG A 292 28.63 -4.60 -43.78
CA ARG A 292 29.50 -3.40 -43.73
C ARG A 292 29.94 -3.05 -42.31
N LEU A 293 29.01 -2.98 -41.36
CA LEU A 293 29.29 -2.68 -39.95
C LEU A 293 30.32 -3.66 -39.35
N THR A 294 30.13 -4.95 -39.63
CA THR A 294 31.02 -6.01 -39.13
C THR A 294 32.38 -5.99 -39.82
N ALA A 295 32.42 -5.78 -41.14
CA ALA A 295 33.68 -5.63 -41.89
C ALA A 295 34.49 -4.42 -41.44
N ASP A 296 33.84 -3.26 -41.27
CA ASP A 296 34.47 -2.02 -40.80
C ASP A 296 35.05 -2.19 -39.39
N SER A 297 34.31 -2.86 -38.51
CA SER A 297 34.77 -3.15 -37.14
C SER A 297 36.01 -4.03 -37.11
N VAL A 298 36.04 -5.10 -37.93
CA VAL A 298 37.20 -5.99 -38.05
C VAL A 298 38.38 -5.26 -38.69
N ASN A 299 38.14 -4.40 -39.68
CA ASN A 299 39.18 -3.63 -40.34
C ASN A 299 39.83 -2.61 -39.38
N LEU A 300 39.01 -1.88 -38.62
CA LEU A 300 39.45 -0.96 -37.58
C LEU A 300 40.31 -1.66 -36.52
N ALA A 301 39.82 -2.78 -36.00
CA ALA A 301 40.53 -3.59 -35.01
C ALA A 301 41.87 -4.12 -35.54
N ARG A 302 41.93 -4.51 -36.82
CA ARG A 302 43.16 -4.98 -37.47
C ARG A 302 44.22 -3.89 -37.59
N GLN A 303 43.82 -2.66 -37.90
CA GLN A 303 44.74 -1.55 -38.08
C GLN A 303 45.53 -1.21 -36.81
N VAL A 304 44.94 -1.46 -35.63
CA VAL A 304 45.58 -1.18 -34.34
C VAL A 304 46.18 -2.40 -33.67
N GLY A 305 46.12 -3.57 -34.30
CA GLY A 305 46.58 -4.81 -33.70
C GLY A 305 45.80 -5.18 -32.43
N TYR A 306 44.48 -5.04 -32.48
CA TYR A 306 43.61 -5.26 -31.33
C TYR A 306 43.74 -6.70 -30.79
N GLU A 307 43.89 -6.85 -29.47
CA GLU A 307 43.91 -8.13 -28.77
C GLU A 307 42.81 -8.19 -27.69
N ASN A 308 42.30 -9.38 -27.39
CA ASN A 308 41.19 -9.63 -26.45
C ASN A 308 39.82 -9.14 -26.97
N ALA A 309 38.82 -9.07 -26.10
CA ALA A 309 37.47 -8.61 -26.42
C ALA A 309 37.38 -7.08 -26.51
N GLY A 310 36.52 -6.58 -27.39
CA GLY A 310 36.19 -5.17 -27.51
C GLY A 310 34.88 -4.97 -28.24
N THR A 311 34.40 -3.72 -28.28
CA THR A 311 33.21 -3.37 -29.04
C THR A 311 33.45 -2.10 -29.84
N VAL A 312 33.02 -2.09 -31.10
CA VAL A 312 33.00 -0.91 -31.96
C VAL A 312 31.57 -0.39 -32.04
N GLU A 313 31.33 0.87 -31.67
CA GLU A 313 29.98 1.48 -31.62
C GLU A 313 29.72 2.39 -32.84
N PHE A 314 28.49 2.34 -33.36
CA PHE A 314 28.02 3.10 -34.52
C PHE A 314 26.66 3.75 -34.28
N LEU A 315 26.44 4.93 -34.87
CA LEU A 315 25.11 5.48 -35.11
C LEU A 315 24.67 5.14 -36.51
N VAL A 316 23.49 4.56 -36.66
CA VAL A 316 22.85 4.27 -37.95
C VAL A 316 21.67 5.20 -38.14
N ASP A 317 21.68 6.01 -39.18
CA ASP A 317 20.58 6.93 -39.48
C ASP A 317 19.41 6.24 -40.22
N LYS A 318 18.30 6.96 -40.38
CA LYS A 318 17.10 6.50 -41.10
C LYS A 318 17.33 6.15 -42.58
N HIS A 319 18.45 6.56 -43.17
CA HIS A 319 18.82 6.28 -44.56
C HIS A 319 19.78 5.09 -44.68
N GLY A 320 20.09 4.40 -43.57
CA GLY A 320 21.00 3.27 -43.56
C GLY A 320 22.48 3.65 -43.68
N ARG A 321 22.83 4.91 -43.37
CA ARG A 321 24.23 5.36 -43.25
C ARG A 321 24.69 5.13 -41.82
N HIS A 322 25.84 4.48 -41.65
CA HIS A 322 26.45 4.25 -40.34
C HIS A 322 27.65 5.17 -40.11
N TYR A 323 27.85 5.54 -38.85
CA TYR A 323 28.93 6.44 -38.42
C TYR A 323 29.57 5.90 -37.15
N PHE A 324 30.89 5.69 -37.19
CA PHE A 324 31.68 5.30 -36.02
C PHE A 324 31.61 6.37 -34.92
N ILE A 325 31.51 5.92 -33.67
CA ILE A 325 31.46 6.80 -32.49
C ILE A 325 32.65 6.55 -31.57
N GLU A 326 32.83 5.31 -31.11
CA GLU A 326 33.89 4.96 -30.16
C GLU A 326 34.21 3.45 -30.19
N VAL A 327 35.35 3.09 -29.60
CA VAL A 327 35.72 1.70 -29.30
C VAL A 327 35.77 1.52 -27.79
N ASN A 328 34.92 0.65 -27.28
CA ASN A 328 35.01 0.19 -25.90
C ASN A 328 36.09 -0.91 -25.83
N SER A 329 37.27 -0.56 -25.32
CA SER A 329 38.46 -1.43 -25.30
C SER A 329 38.43 -2.49 -24.19
N ARG A 330 37.24 -3.04 -23.93
CA ARG A 330 36.92 -3.93 -22.80
C ARG A 330 35.67 -4.77 -23.08
N LEU A 331 35.33 -5.66 -22.15
CA LEU A 331 34.02 -6.30 -22.11
C LEU A 331 32.93 -5.27 -21.77
N GLN A 332 31.70 -5.51 -22.24
CA GLN A 332 30.52 -4.68 -21.99
C GLN A 332 29.47 -5.42 -21.16
N VAL A 333 28.52 -4.67 -20.58
CA VAL A 333 27.49 -5.22 -19.69
C VAL A 333 26.58 -6.20 -20.46
N GLU A 334 26.30 -5.84 -21.70
CA GLU A 334 25.44 -6.47 -22.70
C GLU A 334 26.13 -7.59 -23.51
N HIS A 335 27.37 -7.98 -23.17
CA HIS A 335 28.03 -9.12 -23.81
C HIS A 335 27.18 -10.40 -23.74
N THR A 336 26.34 -10.52 -22.72
CA THR A 336 25.51 -11.68 -22.43
C THR A 336 24.53 -12.02 -23.55
N VAL A 337 23.95 -11.04 -24.25
CA VAL A 337 23.06 -11.33 -25.40
C VAL A 337 23.84 -11.90 -26.58
N THR A 338 25.06 -11.41 -26.82
CA THR A 338 25.97 -11.97 -27.84
C THR A 338 26.35 -13.41 -27.51
N GLU A 339 26.66 -13.71 -26.24
CA GLU A 339 26.95 -15.09 -25.83
C GLU A 339 25.76 -16.03 -26.06
N GLN A 340 24.53 -15.56 -25.83
CA GLN A 340 23.34 -16.39 -26.04
C GLN A 340 23.10 -16.70 -27.52
N ILE A 341 23.30 -15.74 -28.42
CA ILE A 341 23.04 -15.96 -29.85
C ILE A 341 24.18 -16.70 -30.58
N THR A 342 25.40 -16.66 -30.05
CA THR A 342 26.57 -17.28 -30.68
C THR A 342 27.04 -18.57 -30.01
N ASP A 343 26.54 -18.86 -28.80
CA ASP A 343 27.05 -19.90 -27.89
C ASP A 343 28.56 -19.77 -27.56
N MET A 344 29.16 -18.60 -27.86
CA MET A 344 30.55 -18.31 -27.55
C MET A 344 30.67 -17.61 -26.20
N LYS A 345 31.45 -18.20 -25.29
CA LYS A 345 31.73 -17.63 -23.97
C LYS A 345 32.85 -16.58 -24.06
N LEU A 346 32.50 -15.29 -24.00
CA LEU A 346 33.38 -14.10 -24.11
C LEU A 346 34.36 -13.89 -22.92
N GLY A 347 34.59 -14.93 -22.12
CA GLY A 347 35.58 -14.94 -21.03
C GLY A 347 36.51 -16.17 -21.02
N LYS A 348 36.47 -17.01 -22.07
CA LYS A 348 37.37 -18.16 -22.26
C LYS A 348 38.36 -17.91 -23.40
N ARG A 349 39.52 -18.54 -23.32
CA ARG A 349 40.58 -18.43 -24.33
C ARG A 349 40.17 -19.13 -25.63
N LEU A 350 40.34 -18.45 -26.77
CA LEU A 350 40.20 -19.05 -28.10
C LEU A 350 41.39 -19.97 -28.38
N SER A 351 41.16 -21.27 -28.31
CA SER A 351 41.99 -22.24 -29.02
C SER A 351 41.07 -23.28 -29.65
N GLY A 352 40.88 -23.20 -30.97
CA GLY A 352 40.22 -24.23 -31.77
C GLY A 352 38.71 -24.09 -32.02
N CYS A 353 38.08 -22.92 -31.81
CA CYS A 353 36.66 -22.76 -32.10
C CYS A 353 36.41 -22.53 -33.61
N SER A 354 35.52 -23.32 -34.20
CA SER A 354 34.98 -23.13 -35.56
C SER A 354 33.97 -21.97 -35.61
N PHE A 355 33.86 -21.31 -36.76
CA PHE A 355 32.92 -20.21 -37.03
C PHE A 355 31.46 -20.61 -36.73
N PRO A 356 30.67 -19.81 -36.00
CA PRO A 356 29.24 -20.06 -35.86
C PRO A 356 28.53 -19.88 -37.21
N VAL A 357 27.70 -20.85 -37.60
CA VAL A 357 26.90 -20.83 -38.82
C VAL A 357 25.45 -20.49 -38.44
N ALA A 358 25.01 -19.30 -38.87
CA ALA A 358 23.67 -18.73 -38.71
C ALA A 358 23.20 -18.44 -37.26
N CYS A 359 22.42 -17.37 -37.12
CA CYS A 359 21.94 -16.83 -35.85
C CYS A 359 20.40 -16.99 -35.77
N PRO A 360 19.87 -18.17 -35.38
CA PRO A 360 18.43 -18.47 -35.48
C PRO A 360 17.59 -17.90 -34.33
N ILE A 361 18.21 -17.20 -33.38
CA ILE A 361 17.56 -16.74 -32.15
C ILE A 361 17.79 -15.25 -31.90
N CYS A 362 16.79 -14.61 -31.32
CA CYS A 362 16.85 -13.25 -30.80
C CYS A 362 16.98 -13.29 -29.28
N CYS A 363 17.83 -12.42 -28.73
CA CYS A 363 18.02 -12.27 -27.29
C CYS A 363 17.83 -10.82 -26.87
N ILE A 364 17.25 -10.62 -25.69
CA ILE A 364 17.05 -9.32 -25.06
C ILE A 364 17.69 -9.36 -23.67
N ALA A 365 18.45 -8.34 -23.31
CA ALA A 365 18.92 -8.10 -21.94
C ALA A 365 18.24 -6.87 -21.36
N ALA A 366 17.95 -6.93 -20.06
CA ALA A 366 17.49 -5.79 -19.28
C ALA A 366 18.10 -5.84 -17.87
N CYS A 367 18.47 -4.66 -17.36
CA CYS A 367 18.96 -4.49 -16.01
C CYS A 367 17.82 -4.11 -15.06
N ILE A 368 17.77 -4.77 -13.89
CA ILE A 368 16.83 -4.42 -12.81
C ILE A 368 17.61 -3.68 -11.70
N PRO A 369 17.64 -2.34 -11.71
CA PRO A 369 18.12 -1.53 -10.60
C PRO A 369 17.08 -1.38 -9.48
N CYS A 370 17.54 -0.99 -8.30
CA CYS A 370 16.72 -0.41 -7.25
C CYS A 370 16.74 1.13 -7.23
N ASN A 371 15.68 1.76 -6.72
CA ASN A 371 15.70 3.19 -6.39
C ASN A 371 16.02 3.40 -4.90
N TYR A 372 16.92 4.36 -4.60
CA TYR A 372 17.29 4.75 -3.23
C TYR A 372 16.12 5.47 -2.54
N PRO A 373 15.77 5.09 -1.29
CA PRO A 373 16.64 5.21 -0.10
C PRO A 373 16.90 3.88 0.62
N VAL A 374 18.12 3.67 1.12
CA VAL A 374 18.74 2.43 1.63
C VAL A 374 17.80 1.47 2.40
N PRO A 375 17.33 0.36 1.80
CA PRO A 375 16.63 -0.68 2.53
C PRO A 375 17.23 -2.08 2.33
N VAL A 376 16.92 -2.96 3.28
CA VAL A 376 17.19 -4.40 3.21
C VAL A 376 16.24 -5.04 2.20
N LEU A 377 16.74 -5.94 1.34
CA LEU A 377 15.90 -6.77 0.48
C LEU A 377 15.10 -7.79 1.32
N GLN A 378 13.82 -7.51 1.57
CA GLN A 378 12.94 -8.38 2.38
C GLN A 378 12.55 -9.66 1.65
N VAL A 379 12.31 -9.57 0.34
CA VAL A 379 11.99 -10.70 -0.52
C VAL A 379 12.74 -10.50 -1.83
N PHE A 380 13.42 -11.55 -2.28
CA PHE A 380 14.06 -11.59 -3.58
C PHE A 380 13.80 -12.97 -4.21
N ARG A 381 12.78 -13.06 -5.06
CA ARG A 381 12.51 -14.23 -5.91
C ARG A 381 12.72 -13.85 -7.37
N THR A 382 13.46 -14.68 -8.07
CA THR A 382 13.83 -14.56 -9.48
C THR A 382 12.76 -15.16 -10.37
N GLY A 383 12.58 -14.59 -11.58
CA GLY A 383 11.84 -15.25 -12.66
C GLY A 383 12.79 -16.13 -13.46
N GLU A 384 12.53 -17.42 -13.53
CA GLU A 384 13.45 -18.44 -14.08
C GLU A 384 12.80 -19.24 -15.22
N GLY A 385 13.45 -20.27 -15.74
CA GLY A 385 12.89 -21.19 -16.74
C GLY A 385 13.57 -21.14 -18.11
N MET A 386 13.03 -21.91 -19.07
CA MET A 386 13.69 -22.13 -20.36
C MET A 386 13.88 -20.84 -21.15
N GLY A 387 15.12 -20.57 -21.57
CA GLY A 387 15.49 -19.37 -22.31
C GLY A 387 15.62 -18.11 -21.44
N ILE A 388 15.72 -18.26 -20.11
CA ILE A 388 16.05 -17.17 -19.19
C ILE A 388 17.43 -17.42 -18.58
N ARG A 389 18.30 -16.41 -18.64
CA ARG A 389 19.60 -16.36 -17.97
C ARG A 389 19.62 -15.19 -16.99
N LEU A 390 20.23 -15.41 -15.82
CA LEU A 390 20.34 -14.44 -14.73
C LEU A 390 21.78 -14.23 -14.29
N ASP A 391 22.23 -12.98 -14.33
CA ASP A 391 23.55 -12.55 -13.85
C ASP A 391 23.31 -11.56 -12.69
N SER A 392 23.37 -12.04 -11.44
CA SER A 392 23.05 -11.28 -10.23
C SER A 392 24.27 -10.54 -9.67
N ALA A 393 24.07 -9.29 -9.24
CA ALA A 393 25.15 -8.43 -8.71
C ALA A 393 25.49 -8.73 -7.25
N SER A 394 24.47 -8.82 -6.38
CA SER A 394 24.51 -9.27 -4.97
C SER A 394 23.12 -9.22 -4.35
N ALA A 395 22.08 -9.53 -5.13
CA ALA A 395 20.71 -9.45 -4.67
C ALA A 395 20.26 -10.80 -4.10
N PHE A 396 20.01 -10.84 -2.80
CA PHE A 396 19.48 -11.99 -2.08
C PHE A 396 18.60 -11.52 -0.91
N GLN A 397 17.81 -12.43 -0.35
CA GLN A 397 16.97 -12.12 0.81
C GLN A 397 17.85 -11.74 2.01
N GLY A 398 17.63 -10.55 2.57
CA GLY A 398 18.43 -9.97 3.66
C GLY A 398 19.60 -9.10 3.19
N ALA A 399 19.86 -8.98 1.89
CA ALA A 399 20.95 -8.15 1.39
C ALA A 399 20.71 -6.65 1.68
N VAL A 400 21.74 -5.96 2.14
CA VAL A 400 21.74 -4.50 2.32
C VAL A 400 22.30 -3.85 1.05
N ILE A 401 21.48 -3.05 0.36
CA ILE A 401 21.93 -2.37 -0.85
C ILE A 401 22.62 -1.06 -0.49
N SER A 402 23.93 -0.99 -0.75
CA SER A 402 24.75 0.19 -0.46
C SER A 402 24.38 1.37 -1.37
N PRO A 403 24.25 2.60 -0.84
CA PRO A 403 24.04 3.80 -1.65
C PRO A 403 25.30 4.28 -2.39
N HIS A 404 26.46 3.66 -2.15
CA HIS A 404 27.75 4.13 -2.65
C HIS A 404 28.08 3.69 -4.07
N TYR A 405 27.31 2.77 -4.65
CA TYR A 405 27.60 2.11 -5.93
C TYR A 405 26.43 2.21 -6.92
N ASP A 406 26.56 1.52 -8.06
CA ASP A 406 25.46 1.32 -8.98
C ASP A 406 24.33 0.52 -8.32
N SER A 407 23.10 0.83 -8.72
CA SER A 407 21.91 0.26 -8.08
C SER A 407 21.47 -1.09 -8.66
N LEU A 408 22.32 -1.76 -9.43
CA LEU A 408 22.00 -3.01 -10.12
C LEU A 408 21.74 -4.15 -9.13
N LEU A 409 20.59 -4.82 -9.26
CA LEU A 409 20.27 -6.03 -8.51
C LEU A 409 20.62 -7.29 -9.31
N VAL A 410 20.11 -7.35 -10.54
CA VAL A 410 20.25 -8.50 -11.44
C VAL A 410 20.08 -8.06 -12.89
N LYS A 411 20.82 -8.72 -13.79
CA LYS A 411 20.59 -8.67 -15.24
C LYS A 411 19.78 -9.89 -15.65
N VAL A 412 18.71 -9.66 -16.39
CA VAL A 412 17.86 -10.70 -16.94
C VAL A 412 18.09 -10.74 -18.45
N ILE A 413 18.32 -11.93 -18.98
CA ILE A 413 18.52 -12.17 -20.40
C ILE A 413 17.49 -13.20 -20.86
N ALA A 414 16.72 -12.88 -21.88
CA ALA A 414 15.71 -13.76 -22.46
C ALA A 414 16.04 -14.07 -23.91
N SER A 415 15.92 -15.35 -24.31
CA SER A 415 16.18 -15.83 -25.67
C SER A 415 14.95 -16.49 -26.30
N GLY A 416 14.67 -16.17 -27.56
CA GLY A 416 13.54 -16.68 -28.34
C GLY A 416 13.91 -16.83 -29.82
N ASN A 417 13.02 -17.42 -30.62
CA ASN A 417 13.25 -17.58 -32.06
C ASN A 417 13.13 -16.25 -32.82
N ASP A 418 12.41 -15.28 -32.24
CA ASP A 418 12.23 -13.93 -32.75
C ASP A 418 12.09 -12.94 -31.57
N LEU A 419 12.02 -11.65 -31.89
CA LEU A 419 11.91 -10.59 -30.89
C LEU A 419 10.63 -10.69 -30.05
N PRO A 420 9.43 -10.91 -30.63
CA PRO A 420 8.22 -11.13 -29.83
C PRO A 420 8.30 -12.31 -28.85
N ALA A 421 8.89 -13.44 -29.25
CA ALA A 421 9.06 -14.59 -28.35
C ALA A 421 10.06 -14.31 -27.23
N ALA A 422 11.17 -13.63 -27.53
CA ALA A 422 12.13 -13.20 -26.51
C ALA A 422 11.50 -12.19 -25.53
N ALA A 423 10.73 -11.22 -26.05
CA ALA A 423 10.01 -10.22 -25.27
C ALA A 423 8.93 -10.86 -24.38
N ALA A 424 8.16 -11.82 -24.90
CA ALA A 424 7.17 -12.57 -24.13
C ALA A 424 7.80 -13.35 -22.97
N LYS A 425 8.93 -14.03 -23.21
CA LYS A 425 9.69 -14.72 -22.15
C LYS A 425 10.24 -13.75 -21.11
N MET A 426 10.80 -12.61 -21.55
CA MET A 426 11.27 -11.56 -20.65
C MET A 426 10.12 -11.02 -19.79
N ASN A 427 8.99 -10.67 -20.40
CA ASN A 427 7.83 -10.14 -19.68
C ASN A 427 7.29 -11.15 -18.67
N ARG A 428 7.24 -12.44 -19.03
CA ARG A 428 6.88 -13.53 -18.12
C ARG A 428 7.84 -13.63 -16.93
N ALA A 429 9.15 -13.61 -17.18
CA ALA A 429 10.15 -13.64 -16.11
C ALA A 429 10.03 -12.41 -15.19
N LEU A 430 9.89 -11.20 -15.74
CA LEU A 430 9.66 -9.97 -15.00
C LEU A 430 8.37 -10.02 -14.16
N ALA A 431 7.30 -10.61 -14.68
CA ALA A 431 6.05 -10.82 -13.95
C ALA A 431 6.16 -11.86 -12.82
N GLU A 432 7.11 -12.79 -12.89
CA GLU A 432 7.43 -13.76 -11.83
C GLU A 432 8.33 -13.17 -10.73
N PHE A 433 9.18 -12.19 -11.06
CA PHE A 433 10.05 -11.55 -10.08
C PHE A 433 9.24 -11.00 -8.90
N ARG A 434 9.69 -11.32 -7.67
CA ARG A 434 9.17 -10.72 -6.44
C ARG A 434 10.32 -10.07 -5.69
N VAL A 435 10.44 -8.77 -5.87
CA VAL A 435 11.36 -7.91 -5.13
C VAL A 435 10.54 -7.08 -4.13
N ARG A 436 10.92 -7.13 -2.85
CA ARG A 436 10.30 -6.35 -1.76
C ARG A 436 11.40 -5.73 -0.89
N GLY A 437 11.09 -4.59 -0.28
CA GLY A 437 12.04 -3.75 0.46
C GLY A 437 12.51 -2.54 -0.35
N VAL A 438 12.76 -2.72 -1.65
CA VAL A 438 13.17 -1.65 -2.59
C VAL A 438 12.16 -1.50 -3.73
N LYS A 439 12.06 -0.29 -4.31
CA LYS A 439 11.39 -0.07 -5.60
C LYS A 439 12.33 -0.48 -6.74
N THR A 440 11.77 -1.03 -7.82
CA THR A 440 12.51 -1.42 -9.03
C THR A 440 11.88 -0.83 -10.29
N ASN A 441 12.60 -0.85 -11.40
CA ASN A 441 12.12 -0.41 -12.72
C ASN A 441 11.30 -1.48 -13.47
N ILE A 442 10.94 -2.60 -12.84
CA ILE A 442 10.25 -3.72 -13.52
C ILE A 442 8.99 -3.27 -14.26
N PRO A 443 8.06 -2.48 -13.68
CA PRO A 443 6.86 -2.06 -14.40
C PRO A 443 7.16 -1.24 -15.67
N PHE A 444 8.22 -0.42 -15.63
CA PHE A 444 8.69 0.33 -16.80
C PHE A 444 9.21 -0.60 -17.89
N LEU A 445 10.01 -1.60 -17.54
CA LEU A 445 10.50 -2.60 -18.50
C LEU A 445 9.35 -3.40 -19.13
N GLN A 446 8.32 -3.75 -18.36
CA GLN A 446 7.14 -4.44 -18.90
C GLN A 446 6.37 -3.57 -19.91
N ASN A 447 6.27 -2.26 -19.68
CA ASN A 447 5.68 -1.33 -20.63
C ASN A 447 6.50 -1.27 -21.93
N VAL A 448 7.83 -1.18 -21.84
CA VAL A 448 8.73 -1.20 -23.00
C VAL A 448 8.56 -2.48 -23.83
N LEU A 449 8.56 -3.64 -23.17
CA LEU A 449 8.46 -4.95 -23.82
C LEU A 449 7.07 -5.22 -24.43
N SER A 450 6.06 -4.43 -24.08
CA SER A 450 4.69 -4.56 -24.58
C SER A 450 4.35 -3.49 -25.64
N ASN A 451 5.26 -2.55 -25.91
CA ASN A 451 5.05 -1.50 -26.92
C ASN A 451 5.26 -2.06 -28.33
N ASP A 452 4.39 -1.69 -29.26
CA ASP A 452 4.42 -2.19 -30.64
C ASP A 452 5.71 -1.80 -31.37
N GLN A 453 6.23 -0.58 -31.19
CA GLN A 453 7.47 -0.15 -31.84
C GLN A 453 8.65 -1.02 -31.41
N PHE A 454 8.69 -1.42 -30.13
CA PHE A 454 9.68 -2.36 -29.62
C PHE A 454 9.50 -3.75 -30.25
N LEU A 455 8.29 -4.32 -30.21
CA LEU A 455 8.03 -5.68 -30.72
C LEU A 455 8.31 -5.84 -32.22
N TYR A 456 8.10 -4.79 -33.00
CA TYR A 456 8.42 -4.77 -34.43
C TYR A 456 9.85 -4.30 -34.74
N GLY A 457 10.65 -3.90 -33.75
CA GLY A 457 12.04 -3.46 -33.96
C GLY A 457 12.17 -2.12 -34.67
N THR A 458 11.12 -1.29 -34.68
CA THR A 458 11.10 0.06 -35.26
C THR A 458 11.46 1.09 -34.18
N VAL A 459 12.58 0.87 -33.49
CA VAL A 459 13.06 1.70 -32.39
C VAL A 459 14.29 2.51 -32.79
N ASP A 460 14.47 3.67 -32.16
CA ASP A 460 15.66 4.50 -32.23
C ASP A 460 16.00 5.09 -30.85
N THR A 461 17.06 5.88 -30.76
CA THR A 461 17.53 6.49 -29.50
C THR A 461 16.55 7.48 -28.84
N GLN A 462 15.50 7.93 -29.53
CA GLN A 462 14.43 8.78 -28.99
C GLN A 462 13.19 7.97 -28.54
N PHE A 463 13.16 6.65 -28.76
CA PHE A 463 12.00 5.79 -28.46
C PHE A 463 11.40 6.04 -27.07
N ILE A 464 12.21 6.05 -25.99
CA ILE A 464 11.70 6.26 -24.63
C ILE A 464 11.18 7.69 -24.43
N ASP A 465 11.82 8.68 -25.05
CA ASP A 465 11.46 10.09 -24.89
C ASP A 465 10.16 10.44 -25.66
N GLU A 466 9.88 9.75 -26.77
CA GLU A 466 8.67 9.95 -27.59
C GLU A 466 7.44 9.18 -27.08
N ASN A 467 7.62 8.13 -26.27
CA ASN A 467 6.55 7.26 -25.77
C ASN A 467 6.30 7.54 -24.27
N GLN A 468 5.63 8.67 -23.94
CA GLN A 468 5.39 9.10 -22.56
C GLN A 468 4.52 8.11 -21.75
N GLU A 469 3.68 7.34 -22.42
CA GLU A 469 2.84 6.31 -21.82
C GLU A 469 3.64 5.18 -21.15
N LEU A 470 4.92 5.00 -21.51
CA LEU A 470 5.81 4.05 -20.83
C LEU A 470 5.97 4.35 -19.34
N PHE A 471 5.75 5.60 -18.91
CA PHE A 471 5.82 6.04 -17.52
C PHE A 471 4.49 5.92 -16.76
N ASN A 472 3.42 5.40 -17.40
CA ASN A 472 2.17 5.07 -16.72
C ASN A 472 2.33 3.72 -15.98
N LEU A 473 3.02 3.76 -14.85
CA LEU A 473 3.38 2.59 -14.07
C LEU A 473 2.20 2.11 -13.22
N LYS A 474 1.68 0.92 -13.49
CA LYS A 474 0.66 0.31 -12.66
C LYS A 474 1.25 -0.12 -11.30
N PRO A 475 0.70 0.34 -10.16
CA PRO A 475 1.19 -0.07 -8.85
C PRO A 475 0.90 -1.56 -8.61
N VAL A 476 1.92 -2.30 -8.13
CA VAL A 476 1.79 -3.72 -7.82
C VAL A 476 1.12 -3.90 -6.47
N GLN A 477 0.07 -4.73 -6.40
CA GLN A 477 -0.60 -5.04 -5.13
C GLN A 477 0.33 -5.80 -4.17
N ASN A 478 0.25 -5.46 -2.88
CA ASN A 478 1.06 -6.09 -1.82
C ASN A 478 0.21 -6.61 -0.64
N ARG A 479 -0.95 -7.20 -0.95
CA ARG A 479 -1.97 -7.58 0.04
C ARG A 479 -1.44 -8.50 1.15
N ALA A 480 -0.72 -9.56 0.79
CA ALA A 480 -0.18 -10.52 1.78
C ALA A 480 0.80 -9.85 2.77
N GLN A 481 1.72 -9.00 2.29
CA GLN A 481 2.65 -8.30 3.19
C GLN A 481 1.93 -7.31 4.11
N LYS A 482 0.89 -6.62 3.60
CA LYS A 482 0.08 -5.71 4.41
C LYS A 482 -0.69 -6.47 5.51
N LEU A 483 -1.23 -7.65 5.20
CA LEU A 483 -1.84 -8.53 6.21
C LEU A 483 -0.84 -9.02 7.25
N LEU A 484 0.36 -9.46 6.84
CA LEU A 484 1.42 -9.82 7.78
C LEU A 484 1.80 -8.63 8.68
N HIS A 485 1.82 -7.41 8.13
CA HIS A 485 2.07 -6.20 8.89
C HIS A 485 0.96 -5.93 9.92
N TYR A 486 -0.30 -6.19 9.58
CA TYR A 486 -1.42 -6.09 10.53
C TYR A 486 -1.33 -7.13 11.64
N LEU A 487 -1.13 -8.40 11.28
CA LEU A 487 -0.98 -9.50 12.25
C LEU A 487 0.20 -9.23 13.19
N GLY A 488 1.34 -8.80 12.64
CA GLY A 488 2.50 -8.38 13.43
C GLY A 488 2.21 -7.18 14.32
N HIS A 489 1.43 -6.21 13.85
CA HIS A 489 0.99 -5.07 14.65
C HIS A 489 0.15 -5.52 15.85
N VAL A 490 -0.82 -6.41 15.65
CA VAL A 490 -1.67 -6.95 16.72
C VAL A 490 -0.86 -7.78 17.71
N MET A 491 0.10 -8.59 17.25
CA MET A 491 0.99 -9.34 18.14
C MET A 491 1.85 -8.44 19.05
N VAL A 492 2.28 -7.27 18.57
CA VAL A 492 3.16 -6.36 19.31
C VAL A 492 2.37 -5.37 20.18
N ASN A 493 1.33 -4.76 19.62
CA ASN A 493 0.61 -3.64 20.24
C ASN A 493 -0.77 -4.01 20.77
N GLY A 494 -1.25 -5.22 20.50
CA GLY A 494 -2.64 -5.61 20.74
C GLY A 494 -3.61 -5.13 19.65
N PRO A 495 -4.91 -5.39 19.82
CA PRO A 495 -5.94 -5.03 18.85
C PRO A 495 -5.98 -3.54 18.56
N THR A 496 -6.22 -3.21 17.29
CA THR A 496 -6.47 -1.82 16.87
C THR A 496 -7.85 -1.33 17.31
N THR A 497 -8.81 -2.24 17.49
CA THR A 497 -10.14 -1.94 18.01
C THR A 497 -10.09 -1.75 19.54
N PRO A 498 -10.59 -0.63 20.09
CA PRO A 498 -10.58 -0.42 21.54
C PRO A 498 -11.41 -1.48 22.28
N ILE A 499 -10.79 -2.19 23.22
CA ILE A 499 -11.44 -3.22 24.03
C ILE A 499 -11.97 -2.63 25.35
N PRO A 500 -13.28 -2.68 25.62
CA PRO A 500 -13.86 -2.12 26.84
C PRO A 500 -13.72 -3.05 28.05
N VAL A 501 -13.68 -4.37 27.84
CA VAL A 501 -13.66 -5.39 28.89
C VAL A 501 -12.42 -6.26 28.77
N LYS A 502 -11.77 -6.59 29.89
CA LYS A 502 -10.65 -7.54 29.94
C LYS A 502 -11.10 -9.01 29.77
N ALA A 503 -11.89 -9.30 28.74
CA ALA A 503 -12.21 -10.64 28.29
C ALA A 503 -11.44 -10.93 26.99
N LYS A 504 -11.18 -12.21 26.70
CA LYS A 504 -10.53 -12.63 25.46
C LYS A 504 -11.55 -13.25 24.50
N PRO A 505 -11.37 -13.09 23.17
CA PRO A 505 -12.14 -13.86 22.19
C PRO A 505 -12.02 -15.36 22.44
N SER A 506 -13.10 -16.10 22.19
CA SER A 506 -13.09 -17.57 22.17
C SER A 506 -12.03 -18.11 21.20
N SER A 507 -11.45 -19.27 21.52
CA SER A 507 -10.55 -20.00 20.61
C SER A 507 -11.27 -21.00 19.72
N ILE A 508 -12.59 -21.12 19.87
CA ILE A 508 -13.43 -22.06 19.14
C ILE A 508 -14.12 -21.26 18.02
N ASP A 509 -13.93 -21.69 16.78
CA ASP A 509 -14.63 -21.14 15.63
C ASP A 509 -16.05 -21.73 15.54
N PRO A 510 -17.06 -20.95 15.11
CA PRO A 510 -18.43 -21.42 15.02
C PRO A 510 -18.60 -22.46 13.91
N VAL A 511 -19.37 -23.50 14.19
CA VAL A 511 -19.70 -24.55 13.21
C VAL A 511 -20.83 -24.04 12.32
N ILE A 512 -20.60 -24.01 11.01
CA ILE A 512 -21.60 -23.60 10.03
C ILE A 512 -22.67 -24.71 9.93
N PRO A 513 -23.96 -24.41 10.17
CA PRO A 513 -25.02 -25.39 10.01
C PRO A 513 -25.10 -25.93 8.58
N PRO A 514 -25.55 -27.18 8.36
CA PRO A 514 -25.69 -27.74 7.02
C PRO A 514 -26.60 -26.88 6.13
N ILE A 515 -26.10 -26.50 4.96
CA ILE A 515 -26.84 -25.71 3.97
C ILE A 515 -27.36 -26.65 2.88
N PRO A 516 -28.68 -26.63 2.57
CA PRO A 516 -29.23 -27.39 1.45
C PRO A 516 -28.53 -27.05 0.12
N LEU A 517 -28.38 -28.06 -0.76
CA LEU A 517 -27.86 -27.83 -2.11
C LEU A 517 -28.96 -27.24 -3.00
N GLY A 518 -28.66 -26.16 -3.72
CA GLY A 518 -29.56 -25.55 -4.69
C GLY A 518 -29.71 -24.04 -4.49
N GLU A 519 -30.72 -23.46 -5.15
CA GLU A 519 -31.14 -22.09 -4.92
C GLU A 519 -32.10 -22.01 -3.72
N PRO A 520 -32.07 -20.93 -2.93
CA PRO A 520 -32.96 -20.77 -1.80
C PRO A 520 -34.42 -20.63 -2.24
N PRO A 521 -35.40 -21.03 -1.40
CA PRO A 521 -36.82 -20.92 -1.75
C PRO A 521 -37.25 -19.47 -2.01
N VAL A 522 -38.30 -19.28 -2.80
CA VAL A 522 -38.88 -17.96 -3.06
C VAL A 522 -39.35 -17.33 -1.75
N GLY A 523 -38.90 -16.10 -1.49
CA GLY A 523 -39.29 -15.32 -0.32
C GLY A 523 -40.03 -14.02 -0.69
N PHE A 524 -40.33 -13.21 0.32
CA PHE A 524 -41.09 -11.97 0.14
C PHE A 524 -40.39 -10.92 -0.76
N ARG A 525 -39.08 -11.02 -0.98
CA ARG A 525 -38.35 -10.11 -1.87
C ARG A 525 -38.80 -10.25 -3.32
N GLU A 526 -39.19 -11.45 -3.75
CA GLU A 526 -39.69 -11.67 -5.11
C GLU A 526 -40.99 -10.87 -5.35
N VAL A 527 -41.88 -10.83 -4.35
CA VAL A 527 -43.10 -10.03 -4.43
C VAL A 527 -42.77 -8.54 -4.56
N LEU A 528 -41.80 -8.05 -3.78
CA LEU A 528 -41.33 -6.67 -3.87
C LEU A 528 -40.74 -6.34 -5.24
N LEU A 529 -39.91 -7.21 -5.80
CA LEU A 529 -39.29 -7.00 -7.11
C LEU A 529 -40.33 -7.04 -8.25
N ARG A 530 -41.34 -7.89 -8.14
CA ARG A 530 -42.38 -8.07 -9.16
C ARG A 530 -43.48 -6.99 -9.10
N GLU A 531 -43.93 -6.64 -7.90
CA GLU A 531 -45.15 -5.83 -7.70
C GLU A 531 -44.88 -4.46 -7.05
N GLY A 532 -43.62 -4.16 -6.72
CA GLY A 532 -43.22 -2.91 -6.10
C GLY A 532 -43.62 -2.79 -4.61
N PRO A 533 -43.30 -1.66 -3.96
CA PRO A 533 -43.53 -1.44 -2.54
C PRO A 533 -45.00 -1.58 -2.09
N GLU A 534 -45.95 -1.10 -2.89
CA GLU A 534 -47.37 -1.19 -2.57
C GLU A 534 -47.91 -2.61 -2.69
N GLY A 535 -47.45 -3.37 -3.69
CA GLY A 535 -47.77 -4.79 -3.85
C GLY A 535 -47.21 -5.61 -2.68
N PHE A 536 -45.96 -5.33 -2.29
CA PHE A 536 -45.33 -5.91 -1.11
C PHE A 536 -46.14 -5.64 0.17
N ALA A 537 -46.52 -4.39 0.44
CA ALA A 537 -47.31 -4.04 1.63
C ALA A 537 -48.67 -4.75 1.66
N LYS A 538 -49.35 -4.87 0.51
CA LYS A 538 -50.60 -5.64 0.40
C LYS A 538 -50.38 -7.12 0.68
N ALA A 539 -49.30 -7.71 0.17
CA ALA A 539 -48.96 -9.12 0.42
C ALA A 539 -48.65 -9.38 1.90
N VAL A 540 -47.97 -8.46 2.57
CA VAL A 540 -47.72 -8.50 4.02
C VAL A 540 -49.05 -8.48 4.78
N ARG A 541 -49.95 -7.53 4.47
CA ARG A 541 -51.25 -7.45 5.15
C ARG A 541 -52.14 -8.67 4.91
N ALA A 542 -52.05 -9.26 3.72
CA ALA A 542 -52.82 -10.45 3.34
C ALA A 542 -52.26 -11.76 3.94
N HIS A 543 -51.05 -11.74 4.50
CA HIS A 543 -50.42 -12.92 5.08
C HIS A 543 -51.23 -13.45 6.28
N LYS A 544 -51.35 -14.78 6.37
CA LYS A 544 -52.03 -15.45 7.49
C LYS A 544 -50.99 -15.97 8.47
N GLY A 545 -50.93 -15.37 9.65
CA GLY A 545 -49.95 -15.67 10.67
C GLY A 545 -49.19 -14.42 11.10
N LEU A 546 -48.26 -14.57 12.04
CA LEU A 546 -47.37 -13.49 12.43
C LEU A 546 -46.08 -13.57 11.61
N LEU A 547 -45.71 -12.48 10.94
CA LEU A 547 -44.42 -12.39 10.27
C LEU A 547 -43.33 -11.95 11.26
N LEU A 548 -42.13 -12.46 11.07
CA LEU A 548 -40.96 -12.10 11.89
C LEU A 548 -39.95 -11.32 11.05
N MET A 549 -39.36 -10.30 11.67
CA MET A 549 -38.15 -9.62 11.21
C MET A 549 -36.97 -10.09 12.06
N ASP A 550 -35.91 -10.60 11.44
CA ASP A 550 -34.68 -10.95 12.16
C ASP A 550 -33.75 -9.72 12.29
N THR A 551 -33.45 -9.31 13.52
CA THR A 551 -32.53 -8.20 13.83
C THR A 551 -31.12 -8.65 14.18
N THR A 552 -30.84 -9.96 14.10
CA THR A 552 -29.55 -10.55 14.51
C THR A 552 -28.37 -9.92 13.77
N PHE A 553 -28.55 -9.52 12.51
CA PHE A 553 -27.49 -8.94 11.67
C PHE A 553 -27.25 -7.43 11.92
N ARG A 554 -28.08 -6.76 12.74
CA ARG A 554 -27.99 -5.32 13.01
C ARG A 554 -28.22 -4.98 14.48
N ASP A 555 -29.47 -4.95 14.94
CA ASP A 555 -29.79 -4.35 16.24
C ASP A 555 -29.38 -5.21 17.44
N ALA A 556 -29.40 -6.53 17.27
CA ALA A 556 -29.03 -7.45 18.33
C ALA A 556 -27.58 -7.24 18.77
N HIS A 557 -26.64 -7.29 17.83
CA HIS A 557 -25.23 -7.05 18.12
C HIS A 557 -24.92 -5.58 18.40
N GLN A 558 -25.72 -4.63 17.87
CA GLN A 558 -25.63 -3.23 18.28
C GLN A 558 -25.92 -3.07 19.78
N SER A 559 -26.88 -3.82 20.30
CA SER A 559 -27.31 -3.75 21.70
C SER A 559 -26.42 -4.54 22.66
N LEU A 560 -25.99 -5.74 22.24
CA LEU A 560 -25.25 -6.69 23.08
C LEU A 560 -23.73 -6.56 22.96
N LEU A 561 -23.22 -6.26 21.76
CA LEU A 561 -21.80 -6.40 21.40
C LEU A 561 -21.21 -5.08 20.87
N ALA A 562 -21.81 -3.94 21.22
CA ALA A 562 -21.40 -2.62 20.75
C ALA A 562 -21.23 -2.54 19.21
N THR A 563 -22.08 -3.23 18.46
CA THR A 563 -22.08 -3.26 16.99
C THR A 563 -20.82 -3.90 16.38
N ARG A 564 -20.12 -4.77 17.09
CA ARG A 564 -18.80 -5.29 16.66
C ARG A 564 -18.85 -6.53 15.77
N VAL A 565 -20.02 -7.09 15.49
CA VAL A 565 -20.11 -8.26 14.61
C VAL A 565 -19.63 -7.90 13.20
N ARG A 566 -18.66 -8.68 12.71
CA ARG A 566 -17.93 -8.49 11.46
C ARG A 566 -18.63 -9.13 10.28
N THR A 567 -18.32 -8.61 9.09
CA THR A 567 -18.83 -9.17 7.82
C THR A 567 -18.46 -10.65 7.66
N HIS A 568 -17.28 -11.05 8.15
CA HIS A 568 -16.82 -12.44 8.12
C HIS A 568 -17.86 -13.41 8.71
N ASP A 569 -18.30 -13.18 9.96
CA ASP A 569 -19.20 -14.10 10.65
C ASP A 569 -20.64 -14.03 10.11
N LEU A 570 -21.08 -12.87 9.60
CA LEU A 570 -22.40 -12.74 8.97
C LEU A 570 -22.48 -13.56 7.66
N LYS A 571 -21.41 -13.56 6.86
CA LYS A 571 -21.37 -14.28 5.58
C LYS A 571 -21.43 -15.79 5.73
N GLN A 572 -20.85 -16.35 6.78
CA GLN A 572 -20.83 -17.81 6.96
C GLN A 572 -22.24 -18.38 7.18
N VAL A 573 -23.11 -17.65 7.90
CA VAL A 573 -24.47 -18.11 8.21
C VAL A 573 -25.54 -17.59 7.26
N ALA A 574 -25.23 -16.56 6.45
CA ALA A 574 -26.16 -15.98 5.47
C ALA A 574 -26.82 -17.02 4.53
N PRO A 575 -26.09 -17.98 3.92
CA PRO A 575 -26.72 -18.99 3.07
C PRO A 575 -27.71 -19.90 3.82
N PHE A 576 -27.44 -20.20 5.10
CA PHE A 576 -28.35 -20.97 5.93
C PHE A 576 -29.66 -20.21 6.17
N VAL A 577 -29.56 -18.91 6.49
CA VAL A 577 -30.72 -18.03 6.66
C VAL A 577 -31.53 -17.94 5.36
N ALA A 578 -30.87 -17.82 4.20
CA ALA A 578 -31.54 -17.77 2.90
C ALA A 578 -32.42 -19.00 2.62
N HIS A 579 -31.93 -20.20 2.97
CA HIS A 579 -32.65 -21.45 2.71
C HIS A 579 -33.74 -21.75 3.72
N ASN A 580 -33.47 -21.52 5.01
CA ASN A 580 -34.31 -22.02 6.10
C ASN A 580 -35.27 -20.99 6.69
N PHE A 581 -35.10 -19.71 6.34
CA PHE A 581 -35.90 -18.59 6.83
C PHE A 581 -36.45 -17.73 5.67
N SER A 582 -36.78 -18.37 4.54
CA SER A 582 -37.29 -17.68 3.34
C SER A 582 -38.63 -16.97 3.54
N ASN A 583 -39.37 -17.32 4.59
CA ASN A 583 -40.65 -16.72 4.97
C ASN A 583 -40.52 -15.55 5.97
N LEU A 584 -39.31 -15.13 6.35
CA LEU A 584 -39.11 -13.88 7.08
C LEU A 584 -39.71 -12.71 6.29
N PHE A 585 -40.31 -11.77 7.01
CA PHE A 585 -40.69 -10.48 6.41
C PHE A 585 -39.44 -9.80 5.85
N SER A 586 -38.34 -9.85 6.61
CA SER A 586 -37.07 -9.25 6.24
C SER A 586 -35.96 -9.66 7.22
N VAL A 587 -34.71 -9.39 6.85
CA VAL A 587 -33.55 -9.35 7.75
C VAL A 587 -33.07 -7.92 7.87
N GLU A 588 -33.01 -7.40 9.09
CA GLU A 588 -32.42 -6.10 9.37
C GLU A 588 -30.90 -6.27 9.52
N ASN A 589 -30.14 -5.74 8.55
CA ASN A 589 -28.70 -5.97 8.48
C ASN A 589 -27.85 -4.71 8.27
N TRP A 590 -28.49 -3.53 8.24
CA TRP A 590 -27.82 -2.29 7.88
C TRP A 590 -28.43 -1.04 8.52
N GLY A 591 -27.75 0.09 8.38
CA GLY A 591 -28.14 1.32 9.05
C GLY A 591 -27.87 1.29 10.57
N GLY A 592 -28.49 2.21 11.30
CA GLY A 592 -28.12 2.44 12.71
C GLY A 592 -26.62 2.74 12.85
N ALA A 593 -25.96 2.11 13.82
CA ALA A 593 -24.52 2.34 14.06
C ALA A 593 -23.59 1.54 13.13
N THR A 594 -24.11 0.58 12.36
CA THR A 594 -23.28 -0.36 11.59
C THR A 594 -22.40 0.32 10.55
N PHE A 595 -22.88 1.40 9.92
CA PHE A 595 -22.18 2.09 8.85
C PHE A 595 -20.86 2.74 9.32
N ASP A 596 -20.91 3.54 10.38
CA ASP A 596 -19.74 4.16 11.01
C ASP A 596 -18.84 3.11 11.68
N VAL A 597 -19.43 2.17 12.42
CA VAL A 597 -18.65 1.17 13.18
C VAL A 597 -17.86 0.24 12.26
N ALA A 598 -18.42 -0.17 11.13
CA ALA A 598 -17.73 -0.99 10.15
C ALA A 598 -16.42 -0.32 9.70
N MET A 599 -16.45 0.95 9.31
CA MET A 599 -15.26 1.67 8.88
C MET A 599 -14.31 2.00 10.04
N ARG A 600 -14.86 2.56 11.13
CA ARG A 600 -14.09 3.13 12.23
C ARG A 600 -13.40 2.08 13.09
N PHE A 601 -14.10 0.99 13.40
CA PHE A 601 -13.65 0.05 14.43
C PHE A 601 -13.36 -1.35 13.89
N LEU A 602 -14.07 -1.78 12.84
CA LEU A 602 -13.87 -3.07 12.20
C LEU A 602 -12.95 -2.96 10.97
N CYS A 603 -12.68 -1.73 10.52
CA CYS A 603 -11.85 -1.41 9.37
C CYS A 603 -12.27 -2.16 8.10
N GLU A 604 -13.58 -2.24 7.87
CA GLU A 604 -14.20 -2.87 6.71
C GLU A 604 -15.26 -1.98 6.08
N CYS A 605 -15.53 -2.19 4.79
CA CYS A 605 -16.47 -1.36 4.04
C CYS A 605 -17.92 -1.82 4.29
N PRO A 606 -18.82 -0.95 4.79
CA PRO A 606 -20.21 -1.32 5.02
C PRO A 606 -20.93 -1.66 3.71
N TRP A 607 -20.58 -1.01 2.60
CA TRP A 607 -21.18 -1.27 1.28
C TRP A 607 -20.83 -2.65 0.76
N LYS A 608 -19.56 -3.04 0.89
CA LYS A 608 -19.11 -4.40 0.56
C LYS A 608 -19.85 -5.45 1.39
N ARG A 609 -20.07 -5.18 2.69
CA ARG A 609 -20.91 -6.04 3.54
C ARG A 609 -22.32 -6.19 2.96
N LEU A 610 -22.97 -5.09 2.57
CA LEU A 610 -24.31 -5.11 1.98
C LEU A 610 -24.35 -5.95 0.70
N GLN A 611 -23.43 -5.68 -0.23
CA GLN A 611 -23.33 -6.37 -1.53
C GLN A 611 -23.07 -7.87 -1.36
N GLU A 612 -22.11 -8.24 -0.51
CA GLU A 612 -21.76 -9.65 -0.27
C GLU A 612 -22.89 -10.40 0.42
N LEU A 613 -23.55 -9.81 1.43
CA LEU A 613 -24.71 -10.42 2.06
C LEU A 613 -25.87 -10.54 1.06
N ARG A 614 -26.10 -9.53 0.21
CA ARG A 614 -27.16 -9.58 -0.80
C ARG A 614 -26.95 -10.73 -1.78
N ALA A 615 -25.72 -10.97 -2.20
CA ALA A 615 -25.39 -12.10 -3.07
C ALA A 615 -25.68 -13.47 -2.40
N LEU A 616 -25.49 -13.57 -1.07
CA LEU A 616 -25.71 -14.80 -0.30
C LEU A 616 -27.17 -14.99 0.16
N LEU A 617 -27.95 -13.89 0.26
CA LEU A 617 -29.35 -13.84 0.69
C LEU A 617 -30.22 -13.15 -0.37
N PRO A 618 -30.46 -13.77 -1.54
CA PRO A 618 -31.15 -13.12 -2.65
C PRO A 618 -32.68 -13.03 -2.48
N ASN A 619 -33.29 -13.84 -1.62
CA ASN A 619 -34.73 -14.10 -1.56
C ASN A 619 -35.48 -13.39 -0.40
N VAL A 620 -34.77 -12.92 0.62
CA VAL A 620 -35.35 -12.21 1.78
C VAL A 620 -35.09 -10.70 1.67
N PRO A 621 -36.09 -9.82 1.92
CA PRO A 621 -35.88 -8.37 1.87
C PRO A 621 -34.86 -7.91 2.91
N PHE A 622 -33.96 -7.00 2.55
CA PHE A 622 -33.09 -6.34 3.53
C PHE A 622 -33.72 -5.07 4.02
N GLN A 623 -33.67 -4.90 5.34
CA GLN A 623 -34.11 -3.68 5.99
C GLN A 623 -32.94 -2.94 6.63
N MET A 624 -33.03 -1.62 6.57
CA MET A 624 -32.16 -0.74 7.33
C MET A 624 -32.93 0.23 8.22
N LEU A 625 -32.28 0.63 9.31
CA LEU A 625 -32.72 1.74 10.13
C LEU A 625 -32.13 3.05 9.59
N LEU A 626 -32.99 3.97 9.15
CA LEU A 626 -32.63 5.25 8.55
C LEU A 626 -33.14 6.41 9.42
N ARG A 627 -32.27 7.35 9.80
CA ARG A 627 -32.70 8.59 10.46
C ARG A 627 -33.11 9.61 9.41
N GLY A 628 -34.35 10.09 9.46
CA GLY A 628 -34.96 10.84 8.35
C GLY A 628 -34.14 12.03 7.82
N ALA A 629 -33.65 12.90 8.71
CA ALA A 629 -32.88 14.08 8.30
C ALA A 629 -31.38 13.86 8.08
N ASN A 630 -30.86 12.66 8.39
CA ASN A 630 -29.40 12.47 8.44
C ASN A 630 -28.93 11.13 7.86
N ALA A 631 -29.84 10.34 7.30
CA ALA A 631 -29.60 8.98 6.86
C ALA A 631 -28.94 8.10 7.95
N VAL A 632 -27.63 7.91 7.87
CA VAL A 632 -26.83 7.12 8.83
C VAL A 632 -25.86 7.98 9.64
N GLY A 633 -25.78 9.28 9.38
CA GLY A 633 -24.79 10.19 9.95
C GLY A 633 -25.13 10.77 11.32
N TYR A 634 -24.19 11.51 11.91
CA TYR A 634 -24.37 12.17 13.22
C TYR A 634 -24.65 13.67 13.15
N THR A 635 -24.42 14.32 12.01
CA THR A 635 -24.69 15.77 11.80
C THR A 635 -25.82 15.97 10.80
N ASN A 636 -26.29 17.21 10.63
CA ASN A 636 -27.26 17.55 9.60
C ASN A 636 -26.61 17.60 8.23
N TYR A 637 -27.35 17.14 7.22
CA TYR A 637 -26.91 17.15 5.83
C TYR A 637 -27.92 17.95 4.99
N PRO A 638 -27.48 18.54 3.88
CA PRO A 638 -28.40 19.06 2.89
C PRO A 638 -29.24 17.92 2.31
N ASP A 639 -30.46 18.24 1.88
CA ASP A 639 -31.46 17.25 1.45
C ASP A 639 -30.92 16.33 0.37
N ASN A 640 -30.21 16.88 -0.62
CA ASN A 640 -29.67 16.11 -1.74
C ASN A 640 -28.72 14.98 -1.30
N ALA A 641 -28.08 15.09 -0.13
CA ALA A 641 -27.27 14.01 0.43
C ALA A 641 -28.10 12.86 1.03
N VAL A 642 -29.26 13.15 1.60
CA VAL A 642 -30.19 12.12 2.09
C VAL A 642 -30.81 11.37 0.92
N PHE A 643 -31.26 12.10 -0.11
CA PHE A 643 -31.75 11.50 -1.36
C PHE A 643 -30.70 10.63 -2.03
N LYS A 644 -29.48 11.16 -2.23
CA LYS A 644 -28.40 10.41 -2.88
C LYS A 644 -28.00 9.17 -2.08
N PHE A 645 -28.01 9.24 -0.75
CA PHE A 645 -27.74 8.07 0.09
C PHE A 645 -28.77 6.97 -0.10
N CYS A 646 -30.07 7.31 -0.11
CA CYS A 646 -31.14 6.32 -0.29
C CYS A 646 -31.08 5.67 -1.69
N GLU A 647 -30.79 6.46 -2.72
CA GLU A 647 -30.56 5.98 -4.09
C GLU A 647 -29.44 4.93 -4.13
N VAL A 648 -28.23 5.29 -3.64
CA VAL A 648 -27.06 4.39 -3.65
C VAL A 648 -27.31 3.15 -2.76
N ALA A 649 -28.01 3.29 -1.63
CA ALA A 649 -28.42 2.16 -0.80
C ALA A 649 -29.36 1.19 -1.53
N LYS A 650 -30.34 1.72 -2.27
CA LYS A 650 -31.27 0.90 -3.05
C LYS A 650 -30.57 0.18 -4.20
N GLU A 651 -29.71 0.87 -4.94
CA GLU A 651 -28.89 0.30 -6.03
C GLU A 651 -28.02 -0.87 -5.54
N ASN A 652 -27.53 -0.79 -4.30
CA ASN A 652 -26.73 -1.82 -3.66
C ASN A 652 -27.52 -2.96 -3.00
N GLY A 653 -28.86 -2.96 -3.14
CA GLY A 653 -29.71 -4.07 -2.70
C GLY A 653 -30.37 -3.89 -1.34
N MET A 654 -30.49 -2.66 -0.83
CA MET A 654 -31.40 -2.35 0.28
C MET A 654 -32.86 -2.35 -0.20
N ASP A 655 -33.78 -2.93 0.56
CA ASP A 655 -35.18 -3.06 0.13
C ASP A 655 -36.14 -2.18 0.93
N ILE A 656 -36.00 -2.20 2.27
CA ILE A 656 -36.90 -1.54 3.21
C ILE A 656 -36.14 -0.50 4.03
N PHE A 657 -36.68 0.71 4.08
CA PHE A 657 -36.15 1.83 4.84
C PHE A 657 -37.08 2.12 6.01
N ARG A 658 -36.66 1.72 7.22
CA ARG A 658 -37.34 2.10 8.46
C ARG A 658 -36.90 3.51 8.84
N VAL A 659 -37.74 4.49 8.48
CA VAL A 659 -37.47 5.92 8.66
C VAL A 659 -37.98 6.37 10.03
N PHE A 660 -37.08 6.85 10.88
CA PHE A 660 -37.43 7.40 12.20
C PHE A 660 -36.79 8.77 12.44
N ASP A 661 -37.31 9.51 13.40
CA ASP A 661 -36.70 10.73 13.93
C ASP A 661 -36.56 10.63 15.44
N SER A 662 -35.47 11.17 15.98
CA SER A 662 -35.14 11.02 17.41
C SER A 662 -36.08 11.76 18.38
N LEU A 663 -36.90 12.66 17.86
CA LEU A 663 -37.88 13.46 18.57
C LEU A 663 -39.30 13.29 18.01
N ASN A 664 -39.51 12.32 17.09
CA ASN A 664 -40.69 12.21 16.23
C ASN A 664 -41.04 13.55 15.53
N TYR A 665 -40.02 14.33 15.17
CA TYR A 665 -40.19 15.62 14.51
C TYR A 665 -40.61 15.41 13.05
N LEU A 666 -41.88 15.69 12.76
CA LEU A 666 -42.52 15.38 11.48
C LEU A 666 -41.75 15.87 10.24
N PRO A 667 -41.21 17.10 10.18
CA PRO A 667 -40.47 17.57 8.99
C PRO A 667 -39.22 16.74 8.67
N ASN A 668 -38.56 16.15 9.67
CA ASN A 668 -37.43 15.25 9.45
C ASN A 668 -37.88 13.88 8.93
N LEU A 669 -39.00 13.36 9.45
CA LEU A 669 -39.59 12.12 8.97
C LEU A 669 -40.00 12.23 7.51
N MET A 670 -40.66 13.32 7.12
CA MET A 670 -41.13 13.55 5.75
C MET A 670 -39.98 13.52 4.74
N LEU A 671 -38.87 14.21 5.02
CA LEU A 671 -37.69 14.19 4.13
C LEU A 671 -37.15 12.76 3.92
N GLY A 672 -37.04 11.97 5.00
CA GLY A 672 -36.55 10.60 4.90
C GLY A 672 -37.50 9.68 4.15
N MET A 673 -38.81 9.85 4.35
CA MET A 673 -39.85 9.10 3.63
C MET A 673 -39.82 9.43 2.13
N GLU A 674 -39.74 10.71 1.79
CA GLU A 674 -39.63 11.17 0.40
C GLU A 674 -38.35 10.64 -0.26
N ALA A 675 -37.21 10.71 0.43
CA ALA A 675 -35.93 10.20 -0.10
C ALA A 675 -35.94 8.69 -0.33
N ALA A 676 -36.46 7.90 0.62
CA ALA A 676 -36.57 6.46 0.49
C ALA A 676 -37.57 6.04 -0.60
N GLY A 677 -38.71 6.74 -0.69
CA GLY A 677 -39.72 6.51 -1.72
C GLY A 677 -39.22 6.87 -3.12
N ALA A 678 -38.53 8.02 -3.26
CA ALA A 678 -37.94 8.44 -4.52
C ALA A 678 -36.86 7.47 -5.04
N ALA A 679 -36.13 6.81 -4.12
CA ALA A 679 -35.19 5.75 -4.49
C ALA A 679 -35.90 4.45 -4.96
N GLY A 680 -37.21 4.30 -4.75
CA GLY A 680 -37.96 3.08 -5.05
C GLY A 680 -37.91 2.03 -3.93
N GLY A 681 -37.60 2.44 -2.70
CA GLY A 681 -37.60 1.58 -1.51
C GLY A 681 -38.98 1.44 -0.86
N VAL A 682 -39.15 0.40 -0.03
CA VAL A 682 -40.32 0.30 0.86
C VAL A 682 -40.13 1.29 2.01
N VAL A 683 -40.97 2.31 2.04
CA VAL A 683 -41.02 3.30 3.13
C VAL A 683 -41.79 2.75 4.32
N GLU A 684 -41.07 2.39 5.39
CA GLU A 684 -41.64 2.06 6.69
C GLU A 684 -41.49 3.25 7.63
N ALA A 685 -42.59 3.97 7.90
CA ALA A 685 -42.56 5.16 8.75
C ALA A 685 -42.67 4.77 10.23
N SER A 686 -41.67 5.14 11.02
CA SER A 686 -41.50 4.69 12.40
C SER A 686 -41.82 5.77 13.41
N ILE A 687 -42.70 5.43 14.35
CA ILE A 687 -43.04 6.23 15.52
C ILE A 687 -42.22 5.73 16.71
N SER A 688 -41.31 6.56 17.21
CA SER A 688 -40.54 6.23 18.42
C SER A 688 -41.44 6.31 19.66
N TYR A 689 -41.55 5.21 20.41
CA TYR A 689 -42.39 5.09 21.59
C TYR A 689 -41.63 5.46 22.86
N THR A 690 -42.22 6.32 23.70
CA THR A 690 -41.74 6.68 25.02
C THR A 690 -42.93 6.87 25.97
N GLY A 691 -42.70 6.84 27.28
CA GLY A 691 -43.79 6.97 28.22
C GLY A 691 -44.63 5.70 28.36
N ASP A 692 -45.89 5.86 28.74
CA ASP A 692 -46.82 4.74 28.91
C ASP A 692 -48.24 5.19 28.57
N VAL A 693 -48.77 4.72 27.43
CA VAL A 693 -50.14 5.07 27.00
C VAL A 693 -51.22 4.54 27.95
N SER A 694 -50.90 3.54 28.78
CA SER A 694 -51.81 2.99 29.78
C SER A 694 -51.81 3.79 31.09
N ASP A 695 -50.85 4.71 31.28
CA ASP A 695 -50.74 5.53 32.49
C ASP A 695 -51.51 6.85 32.34
N PRO A 696 -52.62 7.06 33.07
CA PRO A 696 -53.40 8.29 32.98
C PRO A 696 -52.65 9.52 33.52
N MET A 697 -51.53 9.37 34.24
CA MET A 697 -50.74 10.50 34.73
C MET A 697 -49.69 11.00 33.73
N ARG A 698 -49.35 10.22 32.69
CA ARG A 698 -48.35 10.61 31.67
C ARG A 698 -49.01 11.05 30.36
N GLN A 699 -49.58 12.27 30.39
CA GLN A 699 -50.38 12.79 29.26
C GLN A 699 -49.60 13.43 28.10
N LYS A 700 -48.28 13.68 28.26
CA LYS A 700 -47.48 14.30 27.18
C LYS A 700 -47.39 13.41 25.93
N TYR A 701 -47.21 12.10 26.13
CA TYR A 701 -47.15 11.08 25.08
C TYR A 701 -48.34 10.14 25.23
N SER A 702 -49.54 10.68 25.10
CA SER A 702 -50.81 9.95 25.23
C SER A 702 -51.12 9.09 24.00
N LEU A 703 -52.13 8.24 24.08
CA LEU A 703 -52.64 7.49 22.92
C LEU A 703 -53.00 8.42 21.75
N ASP A 704 -53.64 9.56 22.04
CA ASP A 704 -54.02 10.56 21.04
C ASP A 704 -52.80 11.18 20.33
N TYR A 705 -51.69 11.40 21.05
CA TYR A 705 -50.43 11.85 20.44
C TYR A 705 -49.95 10.86 19.36
N TYR A 706 -49.93 9.57 19.68
CA TYR A 706 -49.48 8.53 18.75
C TYR A 706 -50.43 8.38 17.55
N LEU A 707 -51.74 8.43 17.76
CA LEU A 707 -52.74 8.32 16.70
C LEU A 707 -52.66 9.51 15.72
N LYS A 708 -52.49 10.74 16.24
CA LYS A 708 -52.32 11.94 15.38
C LYS A 708 -51.06 11.86 14.53
N LEU A 709 -49.96 11.41 15.12
CA LEU A 709 -48.73 11.22 14.36
C LEU A 709 -48.88 10.12 13.30
N ALA A 710 -49.57 9.03 13.62
CA ALA A 710 -49.88 7.98 12.66
C ALA A 710 -50.75 8.48 11.50
N ASP A 711 -51.78 9.31 11.77
CA ASP A 711 -52.62 9.95 10.75
C ASP A 711 -51.74 10.77 9.76
N GLU A 712 -50.77 11.52 10.28
CA GLU A 712 -49.83 12.31 9.47
C GLU A 712 -48.92 11.43 8.59
N LEU A 713 -48.36 10.34 9.14
CA LEU A 713 -47.46 9.44 8.41
C LEU A 713 -48.19 8.60 7.35
N VAL A 714 -49.42 8.17 7.64
CA VAL A 714 -50.26 7.46 6.66
C VAL A 714 -50.68 8.40 5.53
N ARG A 715 -51.05 9.65 5.85
CA ARG A 715 -51.36 10.67 4.83
C ARG A 715 -50.16 11.00 3.94
N ALA A 716 -48.94 10.91 4.49
CA ALA A 716 -47.70 11.09 3.74
C ALA A 716 -47.32 9.89 2.85
N GLY A 717 -48.11 8.81 2.86
CA GLY A 717 -47.91 7.68 1.95
C GLY A 717 -46.91 6.63 2.44
N THR A 718 -46.84 6.38 3.75
CA THR A 718 -46.08 5.21 4.23
C THR A 718 -46.69 3.90 3.71
N HIS A 719 -45.84 2.92 3.39
CA HIS A 719 -46.28 1.58 2.99
C HIS A 719 -46.55 0.68 4.20
N ILE A 720 -45.83 0.91 5.30
CA ILE A 720 -45.88 0.13 6.54
C ILE A 720 -45.73 1.10 7.71
N LEU A 721 -46.65 1.04 8.66
CA LEU A 721 -46.56 1.83 9.88
C LEU A 721 -45.79 1.06 10.94
N ASN A 722 -44.72 1.65 11.48
CA ASN A 722 -43.90 1.03 12.52
C ASN A 722 -44.04 1.74 13.87
N VAL A 723 -44.13 0.96 14.94
CA VAL A 723 -43.95 1.43 16.31
C VAL A 723 -42.58 0.96 16.80
N LYS A 724 -41.67 1.91 17.04
CA LYS A 724 -40.32 1.65 17.53
C LYS A 724 -40.22 1.94 19.01
N ASP A 725 -40.33 0.91 19.82
CA ASP A 725 -40.04 0.93 21.24
C ASP A 725 -38.56 0.63 21.49
N MET A 726 -37.71 1.64 21.36
CA MET A 726 -36.25 1.54 21.46
C MET A 726 -35.70 1.17 22.85
N ALA A 727 -36.53 1.23 23.89
CA ALA A 727 -36.11 0.95 25.27
C ALA A 727 -36.78 -0.29 25.88
N GLY A 728 -37.87 -0.80 25.29
CA GLY A 728 -38.61 -1.92 25.85
C GLY A 728 -39.65 -1.48 26.89
N LEU A 729 -40.32 -0.36 26.61
CA LEU A 729 -41.31 0.29 27.48
C LEU A 729 -42.74 -0.22 27.25
N LEU A 730 -43.02 -0.83 26.10
CA LEU A 730 -44.33 -1.41 25.82
C LEU A 730 -44.61 -2.58 26.76
N LYS A 731 -45.55 -2.37 27.68
CA LYS A 731 -46.13 -3.42 28.52
C LYS A 731 -47.24 -4.12 27.72
N PRO A 732 -47.60 -5.37 28.04
CA PRO A 732 -48.69 -6.06 27.35
C PRO A 732 -50.00 -5.27 27.24
N GLU A 733 -50.38 -4.52 28.28
CA GLU A 733 -51.61 -3.70 28.22
C GLU A 733 -51.45 -2.45 27.35
N SER A 734 -50.32 -1.75 27.47
CA SER A 734 -49.97 -0.62 26.60
C SER A 734 -49.91 -1.06 25.12
N SER A 735 -49.38 -2.26 24.86
CA SER A 735 -49.36 -2.90 23.54
C SER A 735 -50.76 -3.12 22.99
N ARG A 736 -51.68 -3.73 23.76
CA ARG A 736 -53.07 -3.94 23.30
C ARG A 736 -53.77 -2.63 22.99
N MET A 737 -53.60 -1.65 23.85
CA MET A 737 -54.24 -0.34 23.70
C MET A 737 -53.73 0.39 22.45
N LEU A 738 -52.41 0.51 22.28
CA LEU A 738 -51.83 1.25 21.16
C LEU A 738 -52.05 0.54 19.83
N ILE A 739 -51.70 -0.75 19.75
CA ILE A 739 -51.77 -1.50 18.49
C ILE A 739 -53.21 -1.74 18.08
N GLY A 740 -54.11 -2.02 19.03
CA GLY A 740 -55.54 -2.15 18.76
C GLY A 740 -56.12 -0.85 18.19
N ALA A 741 -55.81 0.29 18.80
CA ALA A 741 -56.27 1.59 18.30
C ALA A 741 -55.70 1.92 16.91
N LEU A 742 -54.42 1.60 16.64
CA LEU A 742 -53.82 1.78 15.32
C LEU A 742 -54.47 0.87 14.27
N ARG A 743 -54.75 -0.38 14.61
CA ARG A 743 -55.43 -1.33 13.72
C ARG A 743 -56.85 -0.90 13.40
N ASP A 744 -57.61 -0.45 14.41
CA ASP A 744 -58.97 0.07 14.23
C ASP A 744 -58.98 1.32 13.34
N ARG A 745 -57.97 2.19 13.50
CA ARG A 745 -57.82 3.41 12.71
C ARG A 745 -57.38 3.13 11.27
N PHE A 746 -56.51 2.13 11.06
CA PHE A 746 -55.94 1.77 9.76
C PHE A 746 -56.07 0.26 9.46
N PRO A 747 -57.24 -0.21 9.03
CA PRO A 747 -57.51 -1.65 8.84
C PRO A 747 -56.64 -2.33 7.78
N ASP A 748 -56.27 -1.59 6.73
CA ASP A 748 -55.53 -2.10 5.56
C ASP A 748 -54.02 -1.85 5.63
N MET A 749 -53.55 -1.03 6.57
CA MET A 749 -52.13 -0.69 6.71
C MET A 749 -51.38 -1.82 7.44
N PRO A 750 -50.27 -2.34 6.91
CA PRO A 750 -49.39 -3.21 7.69
C PRO A 750 -48.84 -2.50 8.93
N ILE A 751 -48.92 -3.16 10.09
CA ILE A 751 -48.39 -2.65 11.37
C ILE A 751 -47.21 -3.51 11.79
N HIS A 752 -46.05 -2.88 11.91
CA HIS A 752 -44.81 -3.48 12.35
C HIS A 752 -44.47 -2.98 13.76
N VAL A 753 -44.19 -3.87 14.71
CA VAL A 753 -43.77 -3.49 16.06
C VAL A 753 -42.36 -3.94 16.36
N HIS A 754 -41.54 -2.99 16.79
CA HIS A 754 -40.19 -3.20 17.26
C HIS A 754 -40.12 -2.92 18.76
N THR A 755 -39.50 -3.81 19.53
CA THR A 755 -39.22 -3.57 20.96
C THR A 755 -37.84 -4.12 21.34
N HIS A 756 -37.39 -3.80 22.55
CA HIS A 756 -36.28 -4.45 23.23
C HIS A 756 -36.79 -5.24 24.43
N ASP A 757 -36.07 -6.29 24.82
CA ASP A 757 -36.42 -7.15 25.94
C ASP A 757 -35.72 -6.72 27.25
N THR A 758 -35.44 -5.42 27.39
CA THR A 758 -34.60 -4.88 28.48
C THR A 758 -35.18 -5.22 29.84
N ALA A 759 -36.50 -5.19 30.00
CA ALA A 759 -37.20 -5.55 31.22
C ALA A 759 -37.48 -7.05 31.39
N GLY A 760 -37.18 -7.88 30.37
CA GLY A 760 -37.57 -9.29 30.32
C GLY A 760 -39.06 -9.54 30.03
N ALA A 761 -39.76 -8.52 29.50
CA ALA A 761 -41.20 -8.58 29.19
C ALA A 761 -41.50 -8.44 27.69
N GLY A 762 -40.48 -8.34 26.84
CA GLY A 762 -40.60 -8.08 25.42
C GLY A 762 -41.32 -9.18 24.66
N VAL A 763 -41.08 -10.46 25.00
CA VAL A 763 -41.82 -11.59 24.40
C VAL A 763 -43.32 -11.46 24.67
N ALA A 764 -43.70 -11.17 25.92
CA ALA A 764 -45.11 -10.98 26.30
C ALA A 764 -45.73 -9.76 25.60
N ALA A 765 -44.98 -8.66 25.47
CA ALA A 765 -45.41 -7.47 24.76
C ALA A 765 -45.64 -7.72 23.27
N MET A 766 -44.76 -8.47 22.60
CA MET A 766 -44.89 -8.81 21.17
C MET A 766 -46.05 -9.77 20.91
N LEU A 767 -46.29 -10.75 21.79
CA LEU A 767 -47.48 -11.60 21.71
C LEU A 767 -48.76 -10.77 21.86
N ALA A 768 -48.78 -9.81 22.80
CA ALA A 768 -49.91 -8.89 22.97
C ALA A 768 -50.12 -7.97 21.74
N CYS A 769 -49.04 -7.51 21.10
CA CYS A 769 -49.12 -6.77 19.84
C CYS A 769 -49.71 -7.62 18.71
N ALA A 770 -49.28 -8.88 18.58
CA ALA A 770 -49.83 -9.81 17.58
C ALA A 770 -51.33 -10.06 17.84
N GLU A 771 -51.73 -10.28 19.10
CA GLU A 771 -53.13 -10.41 19.50
C GLU A 771 -53.97 -9.18 19.15
N ALA A 772 -53.40 -7.98 19.28
CA ALA A 772 -54.04 -6.71 18.98
C ALA A 772 -54.02 -6.34 17.48
N GLY A 773 -53.37 -7.14 16.63
CA GLY A 773 -53.41 -7.00 15.18
C GLY A 773 -52.15 -6.44 14.52
N ALA A 774 -50.98 -6.51 15.17
CA ALA A 774 -49.70 -6.33 14.48
C ALA A 774 -49.48 -7.46 13.45
N ASP A 775 -48.96 -7.11 12.27
CA ASP A 775 -48.64 -8.08 11.21
C ASP A 775 -47.22 -8.62 11.35
N ILE A 776 -46.30 -7.79 11.86
CA ILE A 776 -44.87 -8.09 11.96
C ILE A 776 -44.34 -7.70 13.34
N VAL A 777 -43.46 -8.54 13.91
CA VAL A 777 -42.65 -8.19 15.09
C VAL A 777 -41.17 -8.45 14.86
N ASP A 778 -40.33 -7.59 15.43
CA ASP A 778 -38.87 -7.78 15.46
C ASP A 778 -38.46 -8.80 16.51
N VAL A 779 -37.57 -9.72 16.13
CA VAL A 779 -36.96 -10.73 16.99
C VAL A 779 -35.47 -10.85 16.72
N ALA A 780 -34.72 -11.39 17.67
CA ALA A 780 -33.35 -11.87 17.45
C ALA A 780 -33.29 -13.38 17.71
N VAL A 781 -32.34 -14.07 17.08
CA VAL A 781 -32.07 -15.49 17.39
C VAL A 781 -31.69 -15.64 18.87
N ASP A 782 -32.04 -16.76 19.49
CA ASP A 782 -32.05 -16.91 20.95
C ASP A 782 -30.73 -16.53 21.64
N SER A 783 -29.60 -16.97 21.12
CA SER A 783 -28.25 -16.64 21.65
C SER A 783 -27.85 -15.17 21.50
N MET A 784 -28.58 -14.41 20.67
CA MET A 784 -28.42 -12.97 20.43
C MET A 784 -29.65 -12.17 20.88
N ALA A 785 -30.58 -12.79 21.60
CA ALA A 785 -31.80 -12.16 22.09
C ALA A 785 -31.73 -11.85 23.59
N GLY A 786 -32.77 -11.19 24.10
CA GLY A 786 -32.93 -10.88 25.52
C GLY A 786 -32.04 -9.74 26.00
N MET A 787 -32.20 -9.38 27.28
CA MET A 787 -31.53 -8.22 27.87
C MET A 787 -31.79 -6.97 27.02
N THR A 788 -30.77 -6.19 26.66
CA THR A 788 -30.94 -5.00 25.83
C THR A 788 -31.21 -5.32 24.35
N SER A 789 -31.23 -6.58 23.91
CA SER A 789 -31.57 -7.00 22.54
C SER A 789 -33.08 -7.15 22.33
N GLN A 790 -33.49 -7.61 21.16
CA GLN A 790 -34.87 -7.97 20.86
C GLN A 790 -35.35 -9.22 21.63
N PRO A 791 -36.67 -9.44 21.71
CA PRO A 791 -37.25 -10.70 22.19
C PRO A 791 -36.76 -11.93 21.41
N SER A 792 -36.72 -13.09 22.08
CA SER A 792 -36.26 -14.35 21.50
C SER A 792 -37.17 -14.85 20.37
N MET A 793 -36.56 -15.12 19.22
CA MET A 793 -37.21 -15.72 18.04
C MET A 793 -37.81 -17.08 18.38
N GLY A 794 -37.03 -17.97 19.01
CA GLY A 794 -37.48 -19.31 19.40
C GLY A 794 -38.68 -19.27 20.34
N ALA A 795 -38.68 -18.35 21.30
CA ALA A 795 -39.81 -18.15 22.21
C ALA A 795 -41.08 -17.72 21.47
N ILE A 796 -40.99 -16.74 20.55
CA ILE A 796 -42.16 -16.29 19.76
C ILE A 796 -42.67 -17.41 18.84
N VAL A 797 -41.77 -18.11 18.14
CA VAL A 797 -42.13 -19.25 17.26
C VAL A 797 -42.81 -20.35 18.08
N ALA A 798 -42.28 -20.70 19.26
CA ALA A 798 -42.84 -21.73 20.11
C ALA A 798 -44.22 -21.34 20.68
N CYS A 799 -44.37 -20.11 21.19
CA CYS A 799 -45.60 -19.62 21.80
C CYS A 799 -46.74 -19.42 20.79
N THR A 800 -46.42 -19.12 19.53
CA THR A 800 -47.42 -18.94 18.47
C THR A 800 -47.78 -20.25 17.74
N LYS A 801 -47.00 -21.33 17.94
CA LYS A 801 -47.24 -22.63 17.31
C LYS A 801 -48.62 -23.18 17.66
N GLY A 802 -49.38 -23.59 16.64
CA GLY A 802 -50.74 -24.12 16.81
C GLY A 802 -51.81 -23.05 17.06
N THR A 803 -51.45 -21.77 17.08
CA THR A 803 -52.40 -20.63 17.15
C THR A 803 -52.65 -20.04 15.76
N LYS A 804 -53.59 -19.09 15.65
CA LYS A 804 -53.82 -18.30 14.42
C LYS A 804 -52.62 -17.40 14.04
N PHE A 805 -51.66 -17.24 14.94
CA PHE A 805 -50.46 -16.42 14.75
C PHE A 805 -49.21 -17.24 14.42
N ASN A 806 -49.37 -18.52 14.09
CA ASN A 806 -48.25 -19.39 13.73
C ASN A 806 -47.38 -18.74 12.62
N THR A 807 -46.07 -18.67 12.86
CA THR A 807 -45.09 -18.01 11.98
C THR A 807 -44.67 -18.89 10.80
N GLY A 808 -44.89 -20.21 10.90
CA GLY A 808 -44.43 -21.18 9.90
C GLY A 808 -42.92 -21.46 9.91
N ILE A 809 -42.16 -20.90 10.85
CA ILE A 809 -40.71 -21.15 11.00
C ILE A 809 -40.50 -22.43 11.83
N SER A 810 -39.56 -23.29 11.41
CA SER A 810 -39.19 -24.49 12.15
C SER A 810 -38.33 -24.15 13.38
N LEU A 811 -38.70 -24.69 14.55
CA LEU A 811 -37.90 -24.52 15.77
C LEU A 811 -36.52 -25.18 15.67
N GLU A 812 -36.41 -26.29 14.93
CA GLU A 812 -35.12 -26.97 14.72
C GLU A 812 -34.13 -26.05 13.99
N ASN A 813 -34.60 -25.38 12.93
CA ASN A 813 -33.79 -24.39 12.20
C ASN A 813 -33.38 -23.22 13.10
N VAL A 814 -34.24 -22.80 14.04
CA VAL A 814 -33.92 -21.75 15.03
C VAL A 814 -32.84 -22.22 15.99
N TYR A 815 -32.87 -23.49 16.42
CA TYR A 815 -31.84 -24.05 17.30
C TYR A 815 -30.48 -24.11 16.62
N ASP A 816 -30.42 -24.60 15.38
CA ASP A 816 -29.18 -24.64 14.59
C ASP A 816 -28.64 -23.21 14.34
N TYR A 817 -29.52 -22.25 14.05
CA TYR A 817 -29.15 -20.85 13.90
C TYR A 817 -28.59 -20.27 15.20
N SER A 818 -29.21 -20.61 16.33
CA SER A 818 -28.82 -20.15 17.66
C SER A 818 -27.47 -20.74 18.08
N GLU A 819 -27.22 -22.01 17.80
CA GLU A 819 -25.96 -22.69 18.14
C GLU A 819 -24.76 -22.05 17.43
N TYR A 820 -24.91 -21.72 16.14
CA TYR A 820 -23.90 -20.94 15.42
C TYR A 820 -23.58 -19.62 16.14
N TRP A 821 -24.63 -18.86 16.48
CA TRP A 821 -24.47 -17.55 17.11
C TRP A 821 -24.00 -17.60 18.56
N GLU A 822 -24.30 -18.68 19.29
CA GLU A 822 -23.80 -18.92 20.65
C GLU A 822 -22.27 -18.99 20.65
N VAL A 823 -21.69 -19.77 19.72
CA VAL A 823 -20.24 -19.89 19.57
C VAL A 823 -19.64 -18.60 18.99
N ALA A 824 -20.26 -18.02 17.96
CA ALA A 824 -19.79 -16.79 17.33
C ALA A 824 -19.76 -15.61 18.32
N ARG A 825 -20.78 -15.48 19.18
CA ARG A 825 -20.84 -14.47 20.26
C ARG A 825 -19.65 -14.58 21.21
N GLY A 826 -19.17 -15.79 21.47
CA GLY A 826 -17.95 -16.03 22.26
C GLY A 826 -16.69 -15.36 21.68
N LEU A 827 -16.60 -15.16 20.36
CA LEU A 827 -15.51 -14.40 19.72
C LEU A 827 -15.56 -12.91 20.09
N TYR A 828 -16.73 -12.41 20.46
CA TYR A 828 -17.00 -11.01 20.82
C TYR A 828 -17.10 -10.79 22.33
N ALA A 829 -16.69 -11.75 23.15
CA ALA A 829 -16.63 -11.61 24.61
C ALA A 829 -15.99 -10.28 25.11
N PRO A 830 -14.96 -9.69 24.47
CA PRO A 830 -14.41 -8.39 24.88
C PRO A 830 -15.41 -7.22 24.81
N PHE A 831 -16.51 -7.35 24.08
CA PHE A 831 -17.52 -6.32 23.85
C PHE A 831 -18.89 -6.66 24.44
N ASP A 832 -19.03 -7.84 25.05
CA ASP A 832 -20.31 -8.36 25.50
C ASP A 832 -20.84 -7.58 26.72
N CYS A 833 -22.09 -7.13 26.64
CA CYS A 833 -22.76 -6.42 27.73
C CYS A 833 -22.88 -7.28 29.00
N THR A 834 -22.81 -8.62 28.89
CA THR A 834 -22.85 -9.55 30.03
C THR A 834 -21.63 -9.48 30.95
N ALA A 835 -20.55 -8.84 30.49
CA ALA A 835 -19.43 -8.48 31.33
C ALA A 835 -19.86 -7.60 32.51
N THR A 836 -20.89 -6.77 32.32
CA THR A 836 -21.36 -5.79 33.30
C THR A 836 -22.82 -5.98 33.69
N MET A 837 -23.65 -6.61 32.85
CA MET A 837 -25.07 -6.81 33.10
C MET A 837 -25.47 -8.29 32.96
N LYS A 838 -25.81 -8.97 34.05
CA LYS A 838 -26.09 -10.43 34.04
C LYS A 838 -27.48 -10.81 33.54
N SER A 839 -28.41 -9.87 33.50
CA SER A 839 -29.81 -10.07 33.09
C SER A 839 -30.43 -8.74 32.64
N GLY A 840 -31.64 -8.80 32.08
CA GLY A 840 -32.48 -7.60 31.92
C GLY A 840 -32.74 -6.89 33.26
N ASN A 841 -33.19 -5.63 33.17
CA ASN A 841 -33.50 -4.77 34.30
C ASN A 841 -34.79 -3.96 34.07
N ALA A 842 -35.75 -4.11 34.98
CA ALA A 842 -37.05 -3.44 34.92
C ALA A 842 -36.98 -1.94 35.28
N ASP A 843 -35.87 -1.44 35.81
CA ASP A 843 -35.71 0.01 36.07
C ASP A 843 -35.71 0.84 34.77
N VAL A 844 -35.65 0.19 33.60
CA VAL A 844 -35.87 0.83 32.29
C VAL A 844 -37.23 1.52 32.19
N TYR A 845 -38.26 1.07 32.91
CA TYR A 845 -39.56 1.76 32.97
C TYR A 845 -39.49 3.12 33.70
N GLU A 846 -38.43 3.36 34.47
CA GLU A 846 -38.18 4.64 35.17
C GLU A 846 -37.15 5.51 34.44
N ASN A 847 -36.06 4.91 33.96
CA ASN A 847 -34.96 5.65 33.32
C ASN A 847 -35.11 5.80 31.81
N GLU A 848 -35.87 4.91 31.17
CA GLU A 848 -36.15 4.91 29.74
C GLU A 848 -34.89 4.97 28.88
N ILE A 849 -33.78 4.37 29.35
CA ILE A 849 -32.52 4.29 28.61
C ILE A 849 -32.65 3.21 27.52
N PRO A 850 -32.46 3.54 26.23
CA PRO A 850 -32.51 2.57 25.13
C PRO A 850 -31.42 1.51 25.23
N GLY A 851 -31.67 0.33 24.65
CA GLY A 851 -30.76 -0.81 24.72
C GLY A 851 -29.30 -0.47 24.38
N GLY A 852 -29.05 0.01 23.16
CA GLY A 852 -27.71 0.40 22.72
C GLY A 852 -27.08 1.56 23.54
N GLN A 853 -27.89 2.49 24.06
CA GLN A 853 -27.39 3.57 24.92
C GLN A 853 -26.98 3.03 26.28
N TYR A 854 -27.67 2.02 26.82
CA TYR A 854 -27.37 1.46 28.13
C TYR A 854 -25.95 0.89 28.18
N THR A 855 -25.62 0.04 27.21
CA THR A 855 -24.28 -0.56 27.07
C THR A 855 -23.20 0.51 26.89
N ASN A 856 -23.44 1.50 26.01
CA ASN A 856 -22.50 2.59 25.76
C ASN A 856 -22.29 3.51 26.99
N LEU A 857 -23.38 3.91 27.65
CA LEU A 857 -23.35 4.77 28.84
C LEU A 857 -22.59 4.10 29.98
N HIS A 858 -22.72 2.78 30.10
CA HIS A 858 -21.98 2.00 31.08
C HIS A 858 -20.47 1.99 30.78
N PHE A 859 -20.08 1.73 29.53
CA PHE A 859 -18.67 1.77 29.13
C PHE A 859 -18.05 3.17 29.31
N GLN A 860 -18.79 4.22 28.94
CA GLN A 860 -18.38 5.61 29.18
C GLN A 860 -18.19 5.91 30.67
N ALA A 861 -19.16 5.54 31.52
CA ALA A 861 -19.06 5.72 32.96
C ALA A 861 -17.82 5.02 33.54
N HIS A 862 -17.51 3.80 33.10
CA HIS A 862 -16.28 3.11 33.50
C HIS A 862 -15.01 3.84 33.04
N SER A 863 -14.96 4.31 31.79
CA SER A 863 -13.80 5.03 31.25
C SER A 863 -13.53 6.35 31.99
N MET A 864 -14.56 6.98 32.53
CA MET A 864 -14.49 8.23 33.31
C MET A 864 -14.30 7.99 34.82
N GLY A 865 -14.13 6.73 35.26
CA GLY A 865 -14.01 6.40 36.69
C GLY A 865 -15.33 6.44 37.49
N LEU A 866 -16.46 6.66 36.81
CA LEU A 866 -17.81 6.71 37.39
C LEU A 866 -18.52 5.34 37.42
N GLY A 867 -17.84 4.24 37.04
CA GLY A 867 -18.44 2.90 36.98
C GLY A 867 -19.10 2.47 38.30
N HIS A 868 -18.48 2.76 39.44
CA HIS A 868 -19.02 2.48 40.78
C HIS A 868 -20.27 3.31 41.13
N LYS A 869 -20.53 4.41 40.40
CA LYS A 869 -21.67 5.32 40.56
C LYS A 869 -22.73 5.14 39.49
N PHE A 870 -22.73 4.03 38.74
CA PHE A 870 -23.66 3.85 37.63
C PHE A 870 -25.15 3.93 38.05
N LYS A 871 -25.49 3.52 39.28
CA LYS A 871 -26.82 3.73 39.85
C LYS A 871 -27.22 5.21 39.94
N GLU A 872 -26.28 6.06 40.35
CA GLU A 872 -26.48 7.53 40.38
C GLU A 872 -26.62 8.08 38.96
N VAL A 873 -25.82 7.58 38.00
CA VAL A 873 -25.93 7.97 36.58
C VAL A 873 -27.32 7.66 36.03
N LYS A 874 -27.89 6.47 36.32
CA LYS A 874 -29.27 6.14 35.90
C LYS A 874 -30.32 7.05 36.51
N LYS A 875 -30.18 7.38 37.81
CA LYS A 875 -31.08 8.33 38.48
C LYS A 875 -30.98 9.72 37.86
N SER A 876 -29.75 10.20 37.63
CA SER A 876 -29.50 11.48 36.97
C SER A 876 -29.98 11.49 35.52
N TYR A 877 -30.04 10.34 34.85
CA TYR A 877 -30.61 10.23 33.50
C TYR A 877 -32.11 10.55 33.47
N THR A 878 -32.89 10.03 34.43
CA THR A 878 -34.30 10.40 34.59
C THR A 878 -34.47 11.90 34.87
N GLU A 879 -33.62 12.47 35.72
CA GLU A 879 -33.69 13.90 36.05
C GLU A 879 -33.22 14.80 34.90
N ALA A 880 -32.20 14.40 34.16
CA ALA A 880 -31.75 15.04 32.93
C ALA A 880 -32.84 15.02 31.85
N ASN A 881 -33.59 13.92 31.73
CA ASN A 881 -34.73 13.86 30.81
C ASN A 881 -35.77 14.92 31.16
N LYS A 882 -36.11 15.08 32.45
CA LYS A 882 -37.06 16.10 32.91
C LYS A 882 -36.54 17.52 32.66
N LEU A 883 -35.26 17.78 32.93
CA LEU A 883 -34.59 19.06 32.64
C LEU A 883 -34.73 19.46 31.17
N LEU A 884 -34.58 18.48 30.27
CA LEU A 884 -34.66 18.68 28.82
C LEU A 884 -36.09 18.65 28.28
N GLY A 885 -37.10 18.55 29.16
CA GLY A 885 -38.51 18.68 28.83
C GLY A 885 -39.24 17.36 28.57
N ASP A 886 -38.77 16.23 29.09
CA ASP A 886 -39.30 14.87 28.85
C ASP A 886 -39.28 14.49 27.36
N LEU A 887 -38.12 14.05 26.90
CA LEU A 887 -37.83 13.75 25.50
C LEU A 887 -38.14 12.30 25.13
N ILE A 888 -38.40 12.09 23.85
CA ILE A 888 -38.15 10.80 23.21
C ILE A 888 -36.64 10.59 23.18
N LYS A 889 -36.18 9.44 23.67
CA LYS A 889 -34.76 9.15 23.88
C LYS A 889 -34.34 8.02 22.97
N VAL A 890 -33.76 8.35 21.82
CA VAL A 890 -33.15 7.42 20.87
C VAL A 890 -31.99 8.15 20.19
N THR A 891 -31.03 7.47 19.57
CA THR A 891 -29.85 8.17 19.04
C THR A 891 -30.24 9.30 18.05
N PRO A 892 -29.79 10.56 18.26
CA PRO A 892 -28.80 11.02 19.25
C PRO A 892 -29.39 11.62 20.54
N SER A 893 -30.71 11.80 20.68
CA SER A 893 -31.33 12.39 21.89
C SER A 893 -31.05 11.59 23.17
N SER A 894 -30.97 10.25 23.07
CA SER A 894 -30.58 9.41 24.22
C SER A 894 -29.16 9.67 24.71
N LYS A 895 -28.23 10.02 23.80
CA LYS A 895 -26.86 10.41 24.15
C LYS A 895 -26.85 11.77 24.85
N ILE A 896 -27.62 12.73 24.35
CA ILE A 896 -27.72 14.07 24.95
C ILE A 896 -28.16 14.01 26.42
N VAL A 897 -29.19 13.21 26.71
CA VAL A 897 -29.63 12.96 28.09
C VAL A 897 -28.52 12.26 28.90
N GLY A 898 -27.80 11.32 28.28
CA GLY A 898 -26.67 10.61 28.90
C GLY A 898 -25.49 11.50 29.27
N ASP A 899 -25.09 12.38 28.37
CA ASP A 899 -23.99 13.34 28.57
C ASP A 899 -24.35 14.31 29.71
N LEU A 900 -25.60 14.81 29.74
CA LEU A 900 -26.08 15.65 30.84
C LEU A 900 -26.10 14.89 32.17
N ALA A 901 -26.55 13.63 32.17
CA ALA A 901 -26.59 12.80 33.37
C ALA A 901 -25.19 12.54 33.94
N GLN A 902 -24.21 12.21 33.09
CA GLN A 902 -22.82 12.03 33.50
C GLN A 902 -22.22 13.34 34.01
N PHE A 903 -22.48 14.47 33.32
CA PHE A 903 -22.06 15.80 33.76
C PHE A 903 -22.61 16.14 35.16
N MET A 904 -23.89 15.86 35.41
CA MET A 904 -24.51 16.07 36.72
C MET A 904 -23.84 15.23 37.80
N VAL A 905 -23.60 13.94 37.55
CA VAL A 905 -22.94 13.05 38.53
C VAL A 905 -21.48 13.45 38.77
N GLN A 906 -20.73 13.77 37.71
CA GLN A 906 -19.34 14.16 37.80
C GLN A 906 -19.15 15.43 38.63
N ASN A 907 -20.07 16.40 38.47
CA ASN A 907 -20.03 17.67 39.18
C ASN A 907 -20.85 17.66 40.49
N SER A 908 -21.41 16.50 40.88
CA SER A 908 -22.27 16.34 42.06
C SER A 908 -23.45 17.33 42.11
N LEU A 909 -24.07 17.59 40.95
CA LEU A 909 -25.17 18.54 40.79
C LEU A 909 -26.53 17.84 40.84
N THR A 910 -27.45 18.40 41.60
CA THR A 910 -28.87 18.05 41.56
C THR A 910 -29.58 18.79 40.42
N ARG A 911 -30.78 18.32 40.05
CA ARG A 911 -31.61 19.00 39.04
C ARG A 911 -31.88 20.47 39.37
N ALA A 912 -32.25 20.77 40.61
CA ALA A 912 -32.59 22.13 41.03
C ALA A 912 -31.38 23.08 40.89
N GLU A 913 -30.19 22.62 41.28
CA GLU A 913 -28.96 23.39 41.13
C GLU A 913 -28.59 23.64 39.66
N VAL A 914 -28.87 22.67 38.77
CA VAL A 914 -28.68 22.84 37.32
C VAL A 914 -29.63 23.88 36.74
N GLU A 915 -30.91 23.91 37.16
CA GLU A 915 -31.89 24.92 36.69
C GLU A 915 -31.58 26.32 37.23
N GLU A 916 -31.13 26.42 38.48
CA GLU A 916 -30.79 27.68 39.12
C GLU A 916 -29.56 28.31 38.45
N ARG A 917 -28.48 27.54 38.28
CA ARG A 917 -27.16 27.97 37.81
C ARG A 917 -26.92 27.71 36.30
N ALA A 918 -27.99 27.54 35.52
CA ALA A 918 -27.89 27.20 34.10
C ALA A 918 -27.12 28.24 33.26
N ASP A 919 -27.04 29.49 33.70
CA ASP A 919 -26.27 30.56 33.07
C ASP A 919 -24.78 30.59 33.48
N GLU A 920 -24.40 29.89 34.54
CA GLU A 920 -23.01 29.80 35.02
C GLU A 920 -22.30 28.53 34.52
N LEU A 921 -23.03 27.44 34.36
CA LEU A 921 -22.49 26.11 34.06
C LEU A 921 -22.09 25.95 32.59
N SER A 922 -20.99 25.23 32.36
CA SER A 922 -20.54 24.85 31.01
C SER A 922 -21.07 23.47 30.65
N PHE A 923 -22.14 23.42 29.86
CA PHE A 923 -22.80 22.18 29.49
C PHE A 923 -22.05 21.40 28.40
N PRO A 924 -22.25 20.08 28.32
CA PRO A 924 -21.77 19.27 27.19
C PRO A 924 -22.27 19.83 25.85
N LEU A 925 -21.42 19.79 24.82
CA LEU A 925 -21.74 20.33 23.50
C LEU A 925 -23.04 19.75 22.91
N SER A 926 -23.28 18.44 23.11
CA SER A 926 -24.49 17.76 22.64
C SER A 926 -25.78 18.36 23.22
N VAL A 927 -25.74 18.78 24.49
CA VAL A 927 -26.87 19.46 25.17
C VAL A 927 -27.07 20.85 24.60
N VAL A 928 -25.99 21.58 24.38
CA VAL A 928 -26.03 22.92 23.77
C VAL A 928 -26.61 22.84 22.36
N GLU A 929 -26.10 21.95 21.51
CA GLU A 929 -26.57 21.77 20.13
C GLU A 929 -28.04 21.37 20.05
N PHE A 930 -28.50 20.50 20.96
CA PHE A 930 -29.92 20.19 21.11
C PHE A 930 -30.73 21.45 21.39
N LEU A 931 -30.35 22.22 22.42
CA LEU A 931 -31.05 23.44 22.80
C LEU A 931 -31.01 24.49 21.69
N GLN A 932 -29.97 24.53 20.87
CA GLN A 932 -29.92 25.39 19.68
C GLN A 932 -30.92 24.98 18.61
N GLY A 933 -31.35 23.72 18.56
CA GLY A 933 -32.30 23.19 17.58
C GLY A 933 -31.67 22.31 16.50
N HIS A 934 -30.40 21.93 16.64
CA HIS A 934 -29.69 21.17 15.61
C HIS A 934 -30.21 19.75 15.38
N ILE A 935 -31.06 19.20 16.25
CA ILE A 935 -31.64 17.86 16.07
C ILE A 935 -33.16 17.90 15.77
N GLY A 936 -33.70 19.09 15.52
CA GLY A 936 -35.13 19.32 15.38
C GLY A 936 -35.78 19.85 16.66
N ILE A 937 -37.11 19.98 16.63
CA ILE A 937 -37.89 20.60 17.70
C ILE A 937 -38.60 19.48 18.49
N PRO A 938 -38.40 19.39 19.81
CA PRO A 938 -39.07 18.37 20.63
C PRO A 938 -40.56 18.65 20.75
N HIS A 939 -41.36 17.59 20.94
CA HIS A 939 -42.79 17.73 21.21
C HIS A 939 -43.03 18.58 22.47
N GLY A 940 -43.89 19.59 22.38
CA GLY A 940 -44.13 20.57 23.44
C GLY A 940 -43.13 21.74 23.48
N GLY A 941 -42.14 21.78 22.58
CA GLY A 941 -41.12 22.83 22.52
C GLY A 941 -39.98 22.64 23.52
N PHE A 942 -38.99 23.53 23.46
CA PHE A 942 -37.85 23.51 24.37
C PHE A 942 -38.21 24.04 25.77
N PRO A 943 -37.57 23.54 26.85
CA PRO A 943 -37.84 24.01 28.20
C PRO A 943 -37.32 25.45 28.39
N GLU A 944 -38.22 26.39 28.71
CA GLU A 944 -37.90 27.76 29.09
C GLU A 944 -38.22 27.99 30.58
N PRO A 945 -37.42 28.78 31.34
CA PRO A 945 -36.30 29.62 30.89
C PRO A 945 -34.96 28.88 30.75
N PHE A 946 -34.91 27.55 30.91
CA PHE A 946 -33.67 26.76 30.90
C PHE A 946 -32.86 26.95 29.61
N ARG A 947 -33.50 26.78 28.44
CA ARG A 947 -32.87 27.00 27.13
C ARG A 947 -32.26 28.40 27.03
N SER A 948 -33.02 29.43 27.38
CA SER A 948 -32.52 30.81 27.29
C SER A 948 -31.35 31.10 28.22
N LYS A 949 -31.33 30.51 29.43
CA LYS A 949 -30.17 30.61 30.34
C LYS A 949 -28.92 29.92 29.79
N VAL A 950 -29.05 28.71 29.25
CA VAL A 950 -27.91 27.95 28.71
C VAL A 950 -27.33 28.60 27.45
N LEU A 951 -28.20 28.98 26.51
CA LEU A 951 -27.76 29.52 25.22
C LEU A 951 -27.34 30.98 25.29
N LYS A 952 -27.95 31.78 26.17
CA LYS A 952 -27.72 33.23 26.25
C LYS A 952 -27.92 33.87 24.86
N ASN A 953 -26.83 34.34 24.24
CA ASN A 953 -26.79 34.97 22.93
C ASN A 953 -26.31 34.02 21.80
N MET A 954 -26.17 32.71 22.07
CA MET A 954 -25.79 31.73 21.05
C MET A 954 -26.86 31.64 19.95
N PRO A 955 -26.45 31.39 18.69
CA PRO A 955 -27.37 31.27 17.56
C PRO A 955 -28.34 30.10 17.78
N ARG A 956 -29.60 30.33 17.40
CA ARG A 956 -30.69 29.34 17.45
C ARG A 956 -31.08 28.98 16.02
N VAL A 957 -31.37 27.71 15.79
CA VAL A 957 -31.89 27.19 14.53
C VAL A 957 -33.41 27.08 14.65
N GLU A 958 -34.12 27.67 13.71
CA GLU A 958 -35.57 27.54 13.58
C GLU A 958 -35.92 26.59 12.43
N GLY A 959 -36.91 25.72 12.64
CA GLY A 959 -37.32 24.72 11.65
C GLY A 959 -36.32 23.58 11.47
N ARG A 960 -36.25 23.02 10.25
CA ARG A 960 -35.40 21.88 9.93
C ARG A 960 -33.96 22.33 9.62
N PRO A 961 -32.94 21.89 10.37
CA PRO A 961 -31.56 22.36 10.20
C PRO A 961 -30.95 22.13 8.81
N GLY A 962 -31.31 21.02 8.15
CA GLY A 962 -30.79 20.69 6.81
C GLY A 962 -31.36 21.58 5.70
N ALA A 963 -32.52 22.21 5.90
CA ALA A 963 -33.21 22.98 4.87
C ALA A 963 -32.45 24.24 4.44
N SER A 964 -31.65 24.81 5.35
CA SER A 964 -30.83 25.99 5.09
C SER A 964 -29.42 25.67 4.61
N LEU A 965 -29.02 24.39 4.55
CA LEU A 965 -27.68 24.01 4.11
C LEU A 965 -27.59 24.04 2.57
N PRO A 966 -26.48 24.55 2.01
CA PRO A 966 -26.26 24.49 0.57
C PRO A 966 -26.16 23.04 0.10
N SER A 967 -26.68 22.76 -1.09
CA SER A 967 -26.59 21.43 -1.69
C SER A 967 -25.14 20.97 -1.80
N MET A 968 -24.90 19.70 -1.50
CA MET A 968 -23.58 19.11 -1.60
C MET A 968 -23.20 18.87 -3.06
N ASP A 969 -21.98 19.25 -3.46
CA ASP A 969 -21.43 18.98 -4.78
C ASP A 969 -20.66 17.65 -4.79
N PHE A 970 -21.34 16.58 -5.22
CA PHE A 970 -20.76 15.24 -5.30
C PHE A 970 -19.68 15.11 -6.37
N GLN A 971 -19.75 15.88 -7.46
CA GLN A 971 -18.74 15.81 -8.53
C GLN A 971 -17.42 16.43 -8.06
N ALA A 972 -17.50 17.56 -7.35
CA ALA A 972 -16.33 18.16 -6.72
C ALA A 972 -15.71 17.23 -5.66
N LEU A 973 -16.54 16.58 -4.83
CA LEU A 973 -16.07 15.62 -3.82
C LEU A 973 -15.41 14.40 -4.47
N GLU A 974 -16.02 13.82 -5.50
CA GLU A 974 -15.46 12.70 -6.26
C GLU A 974 -14.11 13.05 -6.87
N LYS A 975 -13.99 14.24 -7.48
CA LYS A 975 -12.73 14.74 -8.04
C LYS A 975 -11.65 14.86 -6.96
N GLN A 976 -11.98 15.47 -5.82
CA GLN A 976 -11.06 15.61 -4.69
C GLN A 976 -10.59 14.24 -4.17
N LEU A 977 -11.51 13.27 -4.07
CA LEU A 977 -11.18 11.92 -3.61
C LEU A 977 -10.26 11.20 -4.61
N ARG A 978 -10.50 11.35 -5.92
CA ARG A 978 -9.63 10.77 -6.96
C ARG A 978 -8.23 11.37 -6.94
N GLU A 979 -8.11 12.68 -6.75
CA GLU A 979 -6.83 13.36 -6.59
C GLU A 979 -6.05 12.88 -5.36
N THR A 980 -6.76 12.55 -4.28
CA THR A 980 -6.14 12.15 -3.00
C THR A 980 -5.80 10.66 -2.94
N HIS A 981 -6.69 9.80 -3.44
CA HIS A 981 -6.66 8.34 -3.23
C HIS A 981 -6.46 7.52 -4.51
N GLY A 982 -6.44 8.17 -5.68
CA GLY A 982 -6.33 7.54 -7.01
C GLY A 982 -7.68 7.28 -7.68
N ASP A 983 -7.65 6.74 -8.90
CA ASP A 983 -8.83 6.65 -9.76
C ASP A 983 -9.86 5.58 -9.35
N ASP A 984 -9.53 4.68 -8.42
CA ASP A 984 -10.37 3.57 -7.96
C ASP A 984 -11.52 4.00 -6.99
N ILE A 985 -11.96 5.26 -7.04
CA ILE A 985 -13.04 5.79 -6.20
C ILE A 985 -14.41 5.47 -6.80
N THR A 986 -15.26 4.87 -5.97
CA THR A 986 -16.63 4.44 -6.31
C THR A 986 -17.71 5.41 -5.81
N PRO A 987 -18.95 5.37 -6.32
CA PRO A 987 -20.07 6.15 -5.76
C PRO A 987 -20.30 5.88 -4.26
N GLU A 988 -20.08 4.64 -3.82
CA GLU A 988 -20.15 4.21 -2.42
C GLU A 988 -19.08 4.91 -1.57
N ASP A 989 -17.86 5.07 -2.10
CA ASP A 989 -16.79 5.81 -1.45
C ASP A 989 -17.15 7.29 -1.30
N VAL A 990 -17.70 7.91 -2.35
CA VAL A 990 -18.17 9.30 -2.32
C VAL A 990 -19.24 9.48 -1.24
N MET A 991 -20.21 8.58 -1.15
CA MET A 991 -21.26 8.65 -0.12
C MET A 991 -20.72 8.39 1.29
N SER A 992 -19.74 7.49 1.44
CA SER A 992 -19.08 7.26 2.72
C SER A 992 -18.31 8.49 3.19
N ALA A 993 -17.59 9.15 2.28
CA ALA A 993 -16.89 10.39 2.54
C ALA A 993 -17.84 11.56 2.83
N ALA A 994 -18.97 11.65 2.11
CA ALA A 994 -20.00 12.66 2.33
C ALA A 994 -20.62 12.56 3.74
N MET A 995 -20.94 11.33 4.16
CA MET A 995 -21.54 11.08 5.47
C MET A 995 -20.52 11.19 6.61
N TYR A 996 -19.31 10.67 6.38
CA TYR A 996 -18.27 10.54 7.40
C TYR A 996 -16.86 10.89 6.89
N PRO A 997 -16.56 12.17 6.58
CA PRO A 997 -15.33 12.56 5.89
C PRO A 997 -14.06 12.09 6.63
N LYS A 998 -13.99 12.34 7.94
CA LYS A 998 -12.84 11.97 8.77
C LYS A 998 -12.69 10.46 8.93
N VAL A 999 -13.79 9.74 9.14
CA VAL A 999 -13.76 8.27 9.32
C VAL A 999 -13.36 7.57 8.04
N PHE A 1000 -13.88 8.05 6.92
CA PHE A 1000 -13.54 7.53 5.61
C PHE A 1000 -12.06 7.74 5.30
N GLN A 1001 -11.52 8.93 5.62
CA GLN A 1001 -10.09 9.21 5.48
C GLN A 1001 -9.24 8.26 6.34
N GLU A 1002 -9.57 8.12 7.64
CA GLU A 1002 -8.89 7.18 8.56
C GLU A 1002 -8.98 5.72 8.05
N PHE A 1003 -10.13 5.33 7.50
CA PHE A 1003 -10.34 4.00 6.90
C PHE A 1003 -9.49 3.78 5.64
N LYS A 1004 -9.38 4.77 4.74
CA LYS A 1004 -8.51 4.68 3.56
C LYS A 1004 -7.03 4.65 3.93
N GLU A 1005 -6.61 5.41 4.92
CA GLU A 1005 -5.25 5.35 5.48
C GLU A 1005 -4.95 3.98 6.07
N PHE A 1006 -5.87 3.44 6.87
CA PHE A 1006 -5.76 2.11 7.46
C PHE A 1006 -5.64 1.02 6.38
N THR A 1007 -6.56 1.00 5.41
CA THR A 1007 -6.55 0.00 4.32
C THR A 1007 -5.34 0.16 3.40
N HIS A 1008 -4.83 1.38 3.24
CA HIS A 1008 -3.55 1.62 2.56
C HIS A 1008 -2.38 0.97 3.32
N GLN A 1009 -2.36 1.04 4.65
CA GLN A 1009 -1.29 0.47 5.46
C GLN A 1009 -1.39 -1.06 5.64
N PHE A 1010 -2.58 -1.56 5.97
CA PHE A 1010 -2.82 -2.94 6.44
C PHE A 1010 -3.57 -3.83 5.44
N GLY A 1011 -4.13 -3.25 4.38
CA GLY A 1011 -4.82 -4.02 3.35
C GLY A 1011 -6.16 -4.58 3.83
N PRO A 1012 -6.64 -5.69 3.23
CA PRO A 1012 -8.00 -6.19 3.43
C PRO A 1012 -8.11 -7.06 4.69
N VAL A 1013 -8.20 -6.42 5.86
CA VAL A 1013 -8.32 -7.13 7.16
C VAL A 1013 -9.69 -7.81 7.35
N ASP A 1014 -10.66 -7.51 6.49
CA ASP A 1014 -11.97 -8.18 6.41
C ASP A 1014 -11.86 -9.67 6.04
N CYS A 1015 -10.77 -10.09 5.40
CA CYS A 1015 -10.51 -11.49 5.07
C CYS A 1015 -10.13 -12.34 6.30
N LEU A 1016 -9.68 -11.73 7.38
CA LEU A 1016 -9.25 -12.43 8.59
C LEU A 1016 -10.48 -12.94 9.35
N ASN A 1017 -10.38 -14.11 9.98
CA ASN A 1017 -11.37 -14.51 10.96
C ASN A 1017 -11.35 -13.57 12.18
N THR A 1018 -12.43 -13.57 12.95
CA THR A 1018 -12.64 -12.57 14.01
C THR A 1018 -11.62 -12.68 15.15
N ARG A 1019 -11.20 -13.89 15.51
CA ARG A 1019 -10.16 -14.09 16.52
C ARG A 1019 -8.81 -13.50 16.08
N LEU A 1020 -8.37 -13.79 14.85
CA LEU A 1020 -7.10 -13.27 14.32
C LEU A 1020 -7.13 -11.74 14.16
N PHE A 1021 -8.30 -11.17 13.85
CA PHE A 1021 -8.48 -9.72 13.82
C PHE A 1021 -8.34 -9.08 15.22
N LEU A 1022 -8.88 -9.71 16.26
CA LEU A 1022 -8.91 -9.13 17.62
C LEU A 1022 -7.69 -9.49 18.49
N ASP A 1023 -7.22 -10.73 18.47
CA ASP A 1023 -6.15 -11.21 19.37
C ASP A 1023 -4.86 -11.54 18.61
N GLY A 1024 -4.89 -11.55 17.28
CA GLY A 1024 -3.76 -11.96 16.45
C GLY A 1024 -3.44 -13.45 16.56
N PRO A 1025 -2.41 -13.91 15.85
CA PRO A 1025 -1.96 -15.29 15.92
C PRO A 1025 -1.01 -15.52 17.11
N LYS A 1026 -1.05 -16.73 17.68
CA LYS A 1026 -0.08 -17.19 18.67
C LYS A 1026 1.19 -17.68 17.98
N ILE A 1027 2.30 -17.66 18.71
CA ILE A 1027 3.56 -18.25 18.21
C ILE A 1027 3.33 -19.74 17.91
N ALA A 1028 3.83 -20.18 16.76
CA ALA A 1028 3.65 -21.50 16.16
C ALA A 1028 2.24 -21.82 15.65
N GLU A 1029 1.30 -20.88 15.71
CA GLU A 1029 -0.04 -21.04 15.14
C GLU A 1029 0.00 -20.95 13.61
N GLU A 1030 -0.70 -21.87 12.95
CA GLU A 1030 -0.87 -21.94 11.50
C GLU A 1030 -2.35 -21.76 11.15
N PHE A 1031 -2.63 -20.98 10.11
CA PHE A 1031 -3.98 -20.65 9.70
C PHE A 1031 -4.02 -20.25 8.22
N GLU A 1032 -5.23 -20.30 7.67
CA GLU A 1032 -5.51 -19.98 6.27
C GLU A 1032 -6.26 -18.65 6.15
N VAL A 1033 -5.90 -17.86 5.15
CA VAL A 1033 -6.61 -16.62 4.80
C VAL A 1033 -6.95 -16.65 3.31
N GLU A 1034 -8.23 -16.75 3.00
CA GLU A 1034 -8.72 -16.63 1.62
C GLU A 1034 -8.82 -15.15 1.23
N LEU A 1035 -8.02 -14.71 0.26
CA LEU A 1035 -8.08 -13.33 -0.25
C LEU A 1035 -9.19 -13.15 -1.29
N GLU A 1036 -9.30 -14.15 -2.17
CA GLU A 1036 -10.25 -14.26 -3.28
C GLU A 1036 -10.43 -15.75 -3.57
N ARG A 1037 -11.49 -16.11 -4.27
CA ARG A 1037 -11.74 -17.49 -4.70
C ARG A 1037 -10.50 -18.08 -5.40
N GLY A 1038 -9.95 -19.15 -4.81
CA GLY A 1038 -8.76 -19.84 -5.31
C GLY A 1038 -7.41 -19.20 -4.94
N LYS A 1039 -7.39 -18.19 -4.07
CA LYS A 1039 -6.17 -17.52 -3.56
C LYS A 1039 -6.13 -17.57 -2.03
N THR A 1040 -5.60 -18.67 -1.51
CA THR A 1040 -5.41 -18.88 -0.07
C THR A 1040 -3.97 -18.60 0.34
N LEU A 1041 -3.79 -17.92 1.46
CA LEU A 1041 -2.52 -17.74 2.14
C LEU A 1041 -2.44 -18.72 3.31
N HIS A 1042 -1.43 -19.57 3.32
CA HIS A 1042 -1.06 -20.37 4.48
C HIS A 1042 -0.03 -19.58 5.27
N ILE A 1043 -0.41 -19.14 6.48
CA ILE A 1043 0.41 -18.28 7.33
C ILE A 1043 0.71 -19.00 8.63
N LYS A 1044 1.98 -18.97 9.04
CA LYS A 1044 2.41 -19.43 10.36
C LYS A 1044 3.19 -18.35 11.08
N ALA A 1045 2.80 -17.99 12.30
CA ALA A 1045 3.58 -17.07 13.12
C ALA A 1045 4.75 -17.83 13.76
N LEU A 1046 5.99 -17.37 13.56
CA LEU A 1046 7.20 -18.12 13.97
C LEU A 1046 7.84 -17.55 15.23
N ALA A 1047 8.09 -16.25 15.26
CA ALA A 1047 8.80 -15.62 16.37
C ALA A 1047 8.57 -14.11 16.42
N LEU A 1048 8.77 -13.54 17.59
CA LEU A 1048 8.82 -12.10 17.83
C LEU A 1048 10.24 -11.73 18.26
N GLY A 1049 10.88 -10.82 17.53
CA GLY A 1049 12.22 -10.32 17.83
C GLY A 1049 12.24 -9.29 18.95
N ASP A 1050 13.46 -9.00 19.41
CA ASP A 1050 13.72 -7.97 20.41
C ASP A 1050 13.51 -6.56 19.86
N LEU A 1051 13.36 -5.60 20.78
CA LEU A 1051 13.24 -4.19 20.44
C LEU A 1051 14.57 -3.66 19.91
N ASN A 1052 14.56 -3.12 18.69
CA ASN A 1052 15.71 -2.48 18.10
C ASN A 1052 15.87 -1.03 18.59
N LYS A 1053 17.02 -0.40 18.29
CA LYS A 1053 17.32 1.00 18.66
C LYS A 1053 16.32 2.02 18.12
N ALA A 1054 15.55 1.67 17.08
CA ALA A 1054 14.52 2.52 16.49
C ALA A 1054 13.13 2.32 17.12
N GLY A 1055 13.02 1.53 18.21
CA GLY A 1055 11.76 1.25 18.88
C GLY A 1055 10.85 0.28 18.09
N GLN A 1056 11.43 -0.56 17.24
CA GLN A 1056 10.70 -1.53 16.42
C GLN A 1056 11.07 -2.97 16.79
N ARG A 1057 10.12 -3.88 16.67
CA ARG A 1057 10.31 -5.33 16.77
C ARG A 1057 10.16 -5.96 15.39
N GLU A 1058 10.97 -6.96 15.11
CA GLU A 1058 10.82 -7.77 13.90
C GLU A 1058 9.94 -8.98 14.19
N VAL A 1059 8.85 -9.15 13.44
CA VAL A 1059 7.95 -10.30 13.57
C VAL A 1059 8.18 -11.25 12.39
N PHE A 1060 8.42 -12.52 12.69
CA PHE A 1060 8.72 -13.56 11.71
C PHE A 1060 7.50 -14.42 11.43
N PHE A 1061 7.22 -14.63 10.15
CA PHE A 1061 6.14 -15.46 9.64
C PHE A 1061 6.67 -16.45 8.60
N GLU A 1062 6.00 -17.58 8.45
CA GLU A 1062 6.02 -18.38 7.23
C GLU A 1062 4.79 -18.02 6.41
N LEU A 1063 4.98 -17.73 5.12
CA LEU A 1063 3.90 -17.45 4.17
C LEU A 1063 4.06 -18.36 2.95
N ASN A 1064 3.13 -19.30 2.77
CA ASN A 1064 3.14 -20.31 1.72
C ASN A 1064 4.51 -21.03 1.63
N GLY A 1065 5.01 -21.53 2.77
CA GLY A 1065 6.29 -22.23 2.88
C GLY A 1065 7.54 -21.34 2.85
N ALA A 1066 7.40 -20.01 2.84
CA ALA A 1066 8.55 -19.11 2.76
C ALA A 1066 8.63 -18.14 3.94
N LEU A 1067 9.82 -18.00 4.50
CA LEU A 1067 10.10 -17.07 5.59
C LEU A 1067 9.86 -15.61 5.14
N ARG A 1068 9.14 -14.87 5.98
CA ARG A 1068 8.87 -13.44 5.87
C ARG A 1068 9.10 -12.78 7.21
N SER A 1069 9.50 -11.52 7.17
CA SER A 1069 9.52 -10.68 8.35
C SER A 1069 8.86 -9.34 8.08
N VAL A 1070 8.33 -8.74 9.14
CA VAL A 1070 7.78 -7.39 9.17
C VAL A 1070 8.35 -6.63 10.37
N LEU A 1071 8.79 -5.40 10.14
CA LEU A 1071 9.20 -4.50 11.21
C LEU A 1071 7.99 -3.72 11.70
N VAL A 1072 7.70 -3.83 12.99
CA VAL A 1072 6.54 -3.23 13.65
C VAL A 1072 7.03 -2.29 14.73
N LYS A 1073 6.52 -1.06 14.75
CA LYS A 1073 6.79 -0.11 15.84
C LYS A 1073 6.09 -0.58 17.12
N ASP A 1074 6.83 -0.67 18.22
CA ASP A 1074 6.30 -1.00 19.54
C ASP A 1074 5.88 0.30 20.23
N THR A 1075 4.58 0.60 20.14
CA THR A 1075 4.01 1.86 20.63
C THR A 1075 4.01 1.96 22.15
N VAL A 1076 4.08 0.84 22.86
CA VAL A 1076 4.12 0.81 24.33
C VAL A 1076 5.54 1.11 24.79
N ALA A 1077 6.54 0.39 24.26
CA ALA A 1077 7.93 0.63 24.59
C ALA A 1077 8.38 2.05 24.18
N MET A 1078 7.90 2.55 23.03
CA MET A 1078 8.22 3.91 22.59
C MET A 1078 7.71 5.02 23.52
N LYS A 1079 6.63 4.79 24.29
CA LYS A 1079 6.19 5.77 25.31
C LYS A 1079 7.19 5.91 26.45
N GLU A 1080 7.98 4.87 26.70
CA GLU A 1080 9.05 4.85 27.70
C GLU A 1080 10.40 5.32 27.10
N MET A 1081 10.54 5.37 25.77
CA MET A 1081 11.74 5.83 25.09
C MET A 1081 11.70 7.34 24.81
N HIS A 1082 12.52 8.11 25.53
CA HIS A 1082 12.78 9.52 25.20
C HIS A 1082 13.90 9.63 24.16
N PHE A 1083 13.54 9.92 22.91
CA PHE A 1083 14.52 10.27 21.88
C PHE A 1083 14.79 11.77 21.92
N HIS A 1084 16.00 12.16 22.30
CA HIS A 1084 16.44 13.54 22.19
C HIS A 1084 17.06 13.77 20.79
N PRO A 1085 16.63 14.82 20.05
CA PRO A 1085 17.31 15.22 18.82
C PRO A 1085 18.79 15.47 19.09
N LYS A 1086 19.70 15.30 18.13
CA LYS A 1086 21.12 15.65 18.34
C LYS A 1086 21.43 17.03 17.77
N ALA A 1087 22.31 17.77 18.46
CA ALA A 1087 22.79 19.07 18.03
C ALA A 1087 23.71 18.93 16.80
N LEU A 1088 23.43 19.71 15.76
CA LEU A 1088 24.25 19.78 14.56
C LEU A 1088 25.52 20.59 14.84
N LYS A 1089 26.69 19.99 14.63
CA LYS A 1089 28.00 20.59 14.99
C LYS A 1089 28.33 21.86 14.19
N ASP A 1090 27.70 22.02 13.03
CA ASP A 1090 27.81 23.17 12.12
C ASP A 1090 26.86 24.32 12.49
N VAL A 1091 25.90 24.12 13.42
CA VAL A 1091 24.94 25.15 13.83
C VAL A 1091 25.26 25.65 15.25
N ARG A 1092 25.91 26.81 15.34
CA ARG A 1092 26.31 27.41 16.64
C ARG A 1092 25.16 27.66 17.62
N GLY A 1093 23.94 27.91 17.11
CA GLY A 1093 22.74 28.13 17.90
C GLY A 1093 22.15 26.88 18.56
N GLN A 1094 22.57 25.67 18.15
CA GLN A 1094 22.11 24.42 18.73
C GLN A 1094 23.04 23.97 19.86
N VAL A 1095 22.55 24.01 21.09
CA VAL A 1095 23.33 23.63 22.27
C VAL A 1095 23.08 22.15 22.58
N GLY A 1096 24.08 21.30 22.34
CA GLY A 1096 24.05 19.88 22.66
C GLY A 1096 24.58 19.54 24.07
N ALA A 1097 24.22 18.37 24.57
CA ALA A 1097 24.71 17.82 25.83
C ALA A 1097 26.20 17.43 25.69
N PRO A 1098 27.10 18.02 26.51
CA PRO A 1098 28.54 17.77 26.39
C PRO A 1098 28.95 16.36 26.80
N MET A 1099 28.10 15.67 27.57
CA MET A 1099 28.31 14.30 28.05
C MET A 1099 26.97 13.67 28.42
N PRO A 1100 26.87 12.32 28.43
CA PRO A 1100 25.68 11.65 28.93
C PRO A 1100 25.43 11.97 30.41
N GLY A 1101 24.18 12.24 30.77
CA GLY A 1101 23.81 12.64 32.13
C GLY A 1101 22.33 12.98 32.28
N LYS A 1102 21.89 13.25 33.51
CA LYS A 1102 20.51 13.63 33.82
C LYS A 1102 20.40 15.14 34.03
N VAL A 1103 19.42 15.80 33.45
CA VAL A 1103 19.15 17.22 33.69
C VAL A 1103 18.61 17.39 35.11
N VAL A 1104 19.33 18.14 35.95
CA VAL A 1104 18.90 18.48 37.32
C VAL A 1104 17.94 19.66 37.29
N GLU A 1105 18.28 20.68 36.51
CA GLU A 1105 17.52 21.93 36.45
C GLU A 1105 17.72 22.61 35.09
N VAL A 1106 16.66 23.20 34.53
CA VAL A 1106 16.72 24.09 33.37
C VAL A 1106 16.58 25.53 33.87
N LYS A 1107 17.56 26.39 33.56
CA LYS A 1107 17.69 27.74 34.13
C LYS A 1107 17.13 28.86 33.25
N VAL A 1108 16.66 28.53 32.06
CA VAL A 1108 16.15 29.50 31.08
C VAL A 1108 14.77 29.08 30.56
N LYS A 1109 14.01 30.06 30.05
CA LYS A 1109 12.69 29.84 29.44
C LYS A 1109 12.72 30.12 27.95
N GLN A 1110 11.82 29.49 27.21
CA GLN A 1110 11.60 29.79 25.81
C GLN A 1110 11.19 31.27 25.64
N GLY A 1111 11.79 31.97 24.67
CA GLY A 1111 11.62 33.41 24.43
C GLY A 1111 12.50 34.32 25.30
N GLN A 1112 13.31 33.77 26.21
CA GLN A 1112 14.22 34.55 27.05
C GLN A 1112 15.49 34.93 26.28
N MET A 1113 15.93 36.18 26.38
CA MET A 1113 17.27 36.57 25.94
C MET A 1113 18.34 36.05 26.90
N VAL A 1114 19.41 35.49 26.34
CA VAL A 1114 20.56 34.97 27.06
C VAL A 1114 21.84 35.60 26.54
N GLU A 1115 22.80 35.86 27.43
CA GLU A 1115 24.13 36.34 27.07
C GLU A 1115 25.10 35.17 26.88
N LYS A 1116 26.12 35.35 26.04
CA LYS A 1116 27.21 34.39 25.89
C LYS A 1116 27.84 34.09 27.25
N GLY A 1117 27.92 32.81 27.60
CA GLY A 1117 28.44 32.32 28.89
C GLY A 1117 27.39 32.18 29.99
N GLN A 1118 26.14 32.61 29.76
CA GLN A 1118 25.06 32.46 30.72
C GLN A 1118 24.69 30.98 30.94
N PRO A 1119 24.50 30.52 32.19
CA PRO A 1119 24.02 29.17 32.49
C PRO A 1119 22.65 28.86 31.89
N LEU A 1120 22.55 27.75 31.16
CA LEU A 1120 21.33 27.28 30.50
C LEU A 1120 20.66 26.14 31.24
N CYS A 1121 21.42 25.12 31.65
CA CYS A 1121 20.93 24.00 32.46
C CYS A 1121 22.06 23.37 33.28
N VAL A 1122 21.70 22.51 34.23
CA VAL A 1122 22.63 21.72 35.04
C VAL A 1122 22.42 20.24 34.73
N LEU A 1123 23.50 19.54 34.37
CA LEU A 1123 23.51 18.11 34.12
C LEU A 1123 24.22 17.39 35.27
N SER A 1124 23.69 16.27 35.74
CA SER A 1124 24.33 15.38 36.70
C SER A 1124 24.76 14.09 36.01
N ALA A 1125 26.05 13.79 36.08
CA ALA A 1125 26.63 12.55 35.58
C ALA A 1125 27.61 12.00 36.62
N MET A 1126 27.47 10.73 36.99
CA MET A 1126 28.34 10.08 38.00
C MET A 1126 28.44 10.86 39.34
N LYS A 1127 27.33 11.46 39.80
CA LYS A 1127 27.24 12.31 41.01
C LYS A 1127 28.01 13.64 40.92
N MET A 1128 28.46 14.04 39.72
CA MET A 1128 29.05 15.34 39.46
C MET A 1128 28.07 16.22 38.67
N GLU A 1129 27.85 17.44 39.13
CA GLU A 1129 27.02 18.42 38.44
C GLU A 1129 27.86 19.30 37.52
N THR A 1130 27.44 19.43 36.27
CA THR A 1130 28.08 20.24 35.22
C THR A 1130 27.08 21.25 34.70
N VAL A 1131 27.45 22.53 34.69
CA VAL A 1131 26.62 23.60 34.16
C VAL A 1131 26.88 23.76 32.66
N VAL A 1132 25.83 23.67 31.86
CA VAL A 1132 25.90 23.93 30.41
C VAL A 1132 25.63 25.42 30.18
N ASN A 1133 26.56 26.11 29.53
CA ASN A 1133 26.51 27.56 29.31
C ASN A 1133 26.20 27.90 27.85
N SER A 1134 25.65 29.09 27.63
CA SER A 1134 25.33 29.60 26.29
C SER A 1134 26.59 29.88 25.46
N PRO A 1135 26.71 29.35 24.22
CA PRO A 1135 27.85 29.61 23.35
C PRO A 1135 27.81 31.00 22.70
N LEU A 1136 26.65 31.65 22.66
CA LEU A 1136 26.40 32.96 22.01
C LEU A 1136 25.32 33.76 22.73
N SER A 1137 25.23 35.06 22.44
CA SER A 1137 24.14 35.91 22.92
C SER A 1137 22.99 35.87 21.92
N GLY A 1138 21.75 35.76 22.41
CA GLY A 1138 20.58 35.65 21.54
C GLY A 1138 19.32 35.27 22.30
N THR A 1139 18.24 34.99 21.57
CA THR A 1139 16.95 34.56 22.14
C THR A 1139 16.80 33.05 22.09
N VAL A 1140 16.40 32.43 23.21
CA VAL A 1140 16.11 30.99 23.28
C VAL A 1140 14.84 30.69 22.47
N VAL A 1141 14.98 30.04 21.33
CA VAL A 1141 13.87 29.72 20.41
C VAL A 1141 13.03 28.57 20.94
N LYS A 1142 13.70 27.53 21.46
CA LYS A 1142 13.04 26.30 21.90
C LYS A 1142 13.93 25.51 22.85
N ILE A 1143 13.31 24.87 23.84
CA ILE A 1143 13.96 23.98 24.80
C ILE A 1143 13.43 22.56 24.57
N TYR A 1144 14.32 21.58 24.46
CA TYR A 1144 14.01 20.20 24.08
C TYR A 1144 14.09 19.21 25.25
N VAL A 1145 14.40 19.70 26.46
CA VAL A 1145 14.62 18.89 27.67
C VAL A 1145 13.87 19.47 28.87
N ASN A 1146 13.54 18.62 29.84
CA ASN A 1146 12.93 19.00 31.11
C ASN A 1146 13.88 18.64 32.28
N ALA A 1147 13.57 19.13 33.48
CA ALA A 1147 14.17 18.57 34.68
C ALA A 1147 13.90 17.05 34.73
N ASP A 1148 14.89 16.27 35.15
CA ASP A 1148 14.96 14.81 35.14
C ASP A 1148 15.09 14.11 33.77
N SER A 1149 15.21 14.84 32.65
CA SER A 1149 15.52 14.21 31.34
C SER A 1149 16.89 13.52 31.35
N SER A 1150 16.98 12.31 30.78
CA SER A 1150 18.24 11.58 30.61
C SER A 1150 18.78 11.80 29.20
N LEU A 1151 19.98 12.36 29.08
CA LEU A 1151 20.62 12.73 27.83
C LEU A 1151 21.81 11.82 27.52
N GLU A 1152 22.01 11.51 26.25
CA GLU A 1152 23.25 11.01 25.69
C GLU A 1152 24.14 12.17 25.21
N GLY A 1153 25.39 11.87 24.82
CA GLY A 1153 26.27 12.86 24.22
C GLY A 1153 25.68 13.43 22.92
N ASP A 1154 25.88 14.73 22.73
CA ASP A 1154 25.39 15.53 21.60
C ASP A 1154 23.86 15.70 21.54
N ASP A 1155 23.09 15.25 22.54
CA ASP A 1155 21.64 15.47 22.58
C ASP A 1155 21.29 16.96 22.73
N LEU A 1156 20.44 17.48 21.86
CA LEU A 1156 20.02 18.87 21.78
C LEU A 1156 19.24 19.27 23.04
N ILE A 1157 19.79 20.24 23.76
CA ILE A 1157 19.21 20.82 24.96
C ILE A 1157 18.27 21.96 24.58
N LEU A 1158 18.75 22.91 23.77
CA LEU A 1158 18.00 24.08 23.33
C LEU A 1158 18.58 24.73 22.07
N GLU A 1159 17.78 25.61 21.47
CA GLU A 1159 18.14 26.44 20.32
C GLU A 1159 18.17 27.93 20.67
N ILE A 1160 19.18 28.63 20.17
CA ILE A 1160 19.40 30.07 20.33
C ILE A 1160 19.56 30.69 18.95
N THR A 1161 18.82 31.76 18.68
CA THR A 1161 19.01 32.64 17.52
C THR A 1161 19.60 33.96 17.99
N GLU A 1162 20.62 34.46 17.29
CA GLU A 1162 21.25 35.76 17.57
C GLU A 1162 20.26 36.93 17.57
#